data_AF-A0A380AJJ7-F1
#
_entry.id   AF-A0A380AJJ7-F1
#
_cell.length_a   1.000
_cell.length_b   1.000
_cell.length_c   1.000
_cell.angle_alpha   90.00
_cell.angle_beta   90.00
_cell.angle_gamma   90.00
#
_symmetry.space_group_name_H-M   'P 1'
#
loop_
_entity.id
_entity.type
_entity.pdbx_description
1 polymer ?
#
loop_
_entity_poly.entity_id
_entity_poly.type
_entity_poly.pdbx_seq_one_letter_code
_entity_poly.pdbx_strand_id
1 'polypeptide(L)'
;MQARSASEIDHRYRALRPRLLLYMVIGYAAFYLTRKSVNYVLPALQTDLGLDKGDIGLLGSLFYLSYGLSKFAAGLWHDGHGQRGFMGIGLFATGVLNVAFAFGESLTLLLAVWALNGFFQGWGWPPCARLLTHWYSRNERGFWWGCWNMSINLGGAIVPLISAFAAQRWGWQAAMLIPGAVSMVLGIWLMRQLTGTPQEEGLPSVGQWRHDPLELRQEQQSPPMGLWRMLRTTMLKNPMIWLLGVSYVLVYLIRIALNDWGNLWLTESHGVNLLSANATVMLFEIGGLLGALFAGWGSDVLFGGQRAPMILLFTLGLMVSVAALWLAPVHHYALLAGCFFAVGFFVFGPQMLIGLAAVECGHKGAAGSITGFLGLFAYLGAALAGWPLSRVIEGYGWSGMFSLLSIAAVLMGLLLMPLLMASVTTLYREKDKTMKKTWVTTLIASGIALATLSGAAHAKGRLVVYCSATNEMCEAETKAFGEKYDVKTSFIRNGSGSTLAKVDAEKKNPQADVWYGGTLDPQSQAGEMGLLQPYKSPNLDQVMTQFRDPAKLKGNYSSAVYVGILGFGVNTQRLKEKNLPVPKCWKDLTKPEYKGEIQIADPQSSGTAYTALATFAQLWGDDQAFDYLKQLNANVSQYTKSGIAPARNAARGETAIGIGFLHDYSLEKEQGAPLELISPCEGTGYEIGGVSILKGARNLDNAKLFVDWVLSKEAQELAWKQGKSYQILTNTTADTSPNSLKLDDLKLINYDMDKYGSTEVRKALINKWVSEVKMGK
;
A
#
# COMPACT_ATOMS: atom_id res chain seq x y z
N MET A 1 44.93 -24.95 -30.01
CA MET A 1 43.71 -25.47 -29.34
C MET A 1 43.07 -26.47 -30.29
N GLN A 2 42.94 -27.74 -29.91
CA GLN A 2 42.21 -28.72 -30.71
C GLN A 2 40.75 -28.25 -30.87
N ALA A 3 40.26 -28.23 -32.12
CA ALA A 3 38.86 -27.91 -32.39
C ALA A 3 37.98 -28.98 -31.74
N ARG A 4 37.09 -28.56 -30.83
CA ARG A 4 36.15 -29.45 -30.13
C ARG A 4 35.22 -30.12 -31.14
N SER A 5 34.82 -31.36 -30.87
CA SER A 5 33.87 -32.05 -31.76
C SER A 5 32.48 -31.40 -31.69
N ALA A 6 31.68 -31.55 -32.75
CA ALA A 6 30.31 -31.01 -32.78
C ALA A 6 29.43 -31.55 -31.64
N SER A 7 29.64 -32.82 -31.25
CA SER A 7 28.94 -33.46 -30.13
C SER A 7 29.34 -32.86 -28.77
N GLU A 8 30.63 -32.58 -28.56
CA GLU A 8 31.11 -31.90 -27.34
C GLU A 8 30.58 -30.47 -27.23
N ILE A 9 30.51 -29.75 -28.36
CA ILE A 9 29.93 -28.40 -28.41
C ILE A 9 28.44 -28.45 -28.02
N ASP A 10 27.66 -29.37 -28.60
CA ASP A 10 26.23 -29.51 -28.31
C ASP A 10 25.97 -29.89 -26.84
N HIS A 11 26.70 -30.88 -26.32
CA HIS A 11 26.58 -31.30 -24.92
C HIS A 11 26.88 -30.14 -23.96
N ARG A 12 27.94 -29.37 -24.24
CA ARG A 12 28.36 -28.24 -23.41
C ARG A 12 27.34 -27.09 -23.45
N TYR A 13 26.75 -26.78 -24.61
CA TYR A 13 25.66 -25.83 -24.73
C TYR A 13 24.42 -26.25 -23.92
N ARG A 14 24.00 -27.51 -24.05
CA ARG A 14 22.84 -28.05 -23.31
C ARG A 14 23.05 -28.09 -21.81
N ALA A 15 24.29 -28.32 -21.34
CA ALA A 15 24.61 -28.31 -19.93
C ALA A 15 24.72 -26.90 -19.33
N LEU A 16 25.34 -25.95 -20.05
CA LEU A 16 25.63 -24.62 -19.50
C LEU A 16 24.43 -23.67 -19.52
N ARG A 17 23.60 -23.69 -20.56
CA ARG A 17 22.44 -22.80 -20.68
C ARG A 17 21.50 -22.83 -19.46
N PRO A 18 20.94 -23.99 -19.03
CA PRO A 18 20.02 -24.02 -17.89
C PRO A 18 20.71 -23.65 -16.57
N ARG A 19 22.00 -24.01 -16.41
CA ARG A 19 22.78 -23.65 -15.22
C ARG A 19 22.99 -22.14 -15.12
N LEU A 20 23.35 -21.49 -16.23
CA LEU A 20 23.52 -20.04 -16.29
C LEU A 20 22.23 -19.31 -15.98
N LEU A 21 21.10 -19.77 -16.52
CA LEU A 21 19.80 -19.21 -16.17
C LEU A 21 19.52 -19.29 -14.68
N LEU A 22 19.73 -20.48 -14.08
CA LEU A 22 19.51 -20.69 -12.66
C LEU A 22 20.40 -19.75 -11.82
N TYR A 23 21.67 -19.60 -12.18
CA TYR A 23 22.61 -18.71 -11.48
C TYR A 23 22.19 -17.25 -11.59
N MET A 24 21.78 -16.80 -12.78
CA MET A 24 21.25 -15.45 -12.98
C MET A 24 19.95 -15.22 -12.21
N VAL A 25 19.06 -16.21 -12.14
CA VAL A 25 17.80 -16.13 -11.40
C VAL A 25 18.04 -16.03 -9.90
N ILE A 26 18.87 -16.91 -9.33
CA ILE A 26 19.23 -16.87 -7.90
C ILE A 26 19.89 -15.54 -7.56
N GLY A 27 20.86 -15.11 -8.38
CA GLY A 27 21.59 -13.88 -8.10
C GLY A 27 20.71 -12.64 -8.19
N TYR A 28 19.84 -12.55 -9.18
CA TYR A 28 18.97 -11.39 -9.34
C TYR A 28 17.81 -11.38 -8.31
N ALA A 29 17.32 -12.56 -7.91
CA ALA A 29 16.39 -12.68 -6.78
C ALA A 29 17.02 -12.20 -5.47
N ALA A 30 18.31 -12.48 -5.23
CA ALA A 30 19.04 -11.99 -4.06
C ALA A 30 19.19 -10.45 -4.04
N PHE A 31 19.41 -9.81 -5.20
CA PHE A 31 19.35 -8.35 -5.29
C PHE A 31 17.98 -7.80 -4.88
N TYR A 32 16.89 -8.45 -5.32
CA TYR A 32 15.53 -8.08 -4.94
C TYR A 32 15.25 -8.31 -3.45
N LEU A 33 15.80 -9.38 -2.87
CA LEU A 33 15.72 -9.67 -1.44
C LEU A 33 16.22 -8.48 -0.61
N THR A 34 17.39 -7.95 -0.96
CA THR A 34 17.99 -6.78 -0.31
C THR A 34 17.34 -5.44 -0.65
N ARG A 35 16.59 -5.35 -1.75
CA ARG A 35 15.91 -4.12 -2.18
C ARG A 35 14.60 -3.93 -1.43
N LYS A 36 13.79 -4.98 -1.40
CA LYS A 36 12.44 -4.95 -0.85
C LYS A 36 12.43 -5.11 0.68
N SER A 37 13.52 -5.58 1.30
CA SER A 37 13.65 -5.70 2.76
C SER A 37 13.36 -4.38 3.48
N VAL A 38 13.82 -3.25 2.92
CA VAL A 38 13.60 -1.92 3.52
C VAL A 38 12.10 -1.62 3.72
N ASN A 39 11.25 -2.03 2.78
CA ASN A 39 9.81 -1.74 2.82
C ASN A 39 9.14 -2.30 4.08
N TYR A 40 9.67 -3.40 4.63
CA TYR A 40 9.15 -4.04 5.83
C TYR A 40 9.65 -3.40 7.13
N VAL A 41 10.74 -2.65 7.07
CA VAL A 41 11.29 -1.92 8.22
C VAL A 41 10.91 -0.44 8.24
N LEU A 42 10.40 0.11 7.14
CA LEU A 42 9.91 1.49 7.07
C LEU A 42 8.97 1.87 8.24
N PRO A 43 7.95 1.07 8.64
CA PRO A 43 7.10 1.45 9.77
C PRO A 43 7.84 1.51 11.11
N ALA A 44 8.84 0.64 11.31
CA ALA A 44 9.67 0.64 12.51
C ALA A 44 10.60 1.85 12.52
N LEU A 45 11.19 2.22 11.38
CA LEU A 45 12.03 3.43 11.25
C LEU A 45 11.25 4.72 11.56
N GLN A 46 9.96 4.78 11.20
CA GLN A 46 9.10 5.90 11.59
C GLN A 46 8.91 6.01 13.11
N THR A 47 8.82 4.86 13.78
CA THR A 47 8.54 4.78 15.21
C THR A 47 9.82 5.02 16.03
N ASP A 48 10.93 4.42 15.61
CA ASP A 48 12.19 4.38 16.37
C ASP A 48 13.09 5.60 16.08
N LEU A 49 13.09 6.10 14.84
CA LEU A 49 13.93 7.23 14.41
C LEU A 49 13.14 8.51 14.13
N GLY A 50 11.80 8.47 14.25
CA GLY A 50 10.93 9.64 14.07
C GLY A 50 10.84 10.15 12.62
N LEU A 51 11.15 9.31 11.62
CA LEU A 51 11.10 9.70 10.21
C LEU A 51 9.67 9.99 9.74
N ASP A 52 9.49 11.06 8.97
CA ASP A 52 8.19 11.40 8.39
C ASP A 52 7.92 10.67 7.05
N LYS A 53 6.74 10.87 6.46
CA LYS A 53 6.41 10.26 5.16
C LYS A 53 7.23 10.84 4.00
N GLY A 54 7.66 12.08 4.10
CA GLY A 54 8.51 12.74 3.11
C GLY A 54 9.93 12.16 3.07
N ASP A 55 10.51 11.87 4.24
CA ASP A 55 11.83 11.25 4.40
C ASP A 55 11.88 9.86 3.75
N ILE A 56 10.82 9.08 3.91
CA ILE A 56 10.67 7.76 3.28
C ILE A 56 10.54 7.89 1.76
N GLY A 57 9.75 8.85 1.29
CA GLY A 57 9.63 9.15 -0.14
C GLY A 57 10.98 9.52 -0.75
N LEU A 58 11.78 10.32 -0.03
CA LEU A 58 13.13 10.71 -0.43
C LEU A 58 14.09 9.51 -0.53
N LEU A 59 14.06 8.59 0.44
CA LEU A 59 14.81 7.33 0.38
C LEU A 59 14.46 6.52 -0.89
N GLY A 60 13.17 6.40 -1.21
CA GLY A 60 12.71 5.68 -2.41
C GLY A 60 13.15 6.35 -3.72
N SER A 61 12.93 7.66 -3.86
CA SER A 61 13.30 8.40 -5.07
C SER A 61 14.82 8.43 -5.29
N LEU A 62 15.60 8.66 -4.25
CA LEU A 62 17.07 8.69 -4.33
C LEU A 62 17.63 7.32 -4.73
N PHE A 63 17.05 6.24 -4.19
CA PHE A 63 17.39 4.87 -4.58
C PHE A 63 17.15 4.62 -6.08
N TYR A 64 15.96 4.94 -6.60
CA TYR A 64 15.64 4.68 -8.01
C TYR A 64 16.50 5.52 -8.97
N LEU A 65 16.78 6.78 -8.64
CA LEU A 65 17.66 7.64 -9.44
C LEU A 65 19.10 7.11 -9.46
N SER A 66 19.65 6.77 -8.28
CA SER A 66 20.98 6.17 -8.16
C SER A 66 21.08 4.84 -8.93
N TYR A 67 20.05 3.99 -8.78
CA TYR A 67 19.98 2.71 -9.48
C TYR A 67 19.93 2.86 -11.00
N GLY A 68 19.12 3.79 -11.52
CA GLY A 68 19.03 4.06 -12.95
C GLY A 68 20.36 4.52 -13.53
N LEU A 69 21.01 5.49 -12.88
CA LEU A 69 22.33 6.00 -13.28
C LEU A 69 23.40 4.92 -13.24
N SER A 70 23.43 4.14 -12.16
CA SER A 70 24.41 3.07 -12.03
C SER A 70 24.18 1.95 -13.01
N LYS A 71 22.94 1.58 -13.32
CA LYS A 71 22.64 0.53 -14.30
C LYS A 71 23.18 0.89 -15.68
N PHE A 72 23.09 2.17 -16.07
CA PHE A 72 23.70 2.66 -17.29
C PHE A 72 25.23 2.62 -17.22
N ALA A 73 25.84 3.22 -16.19
CA ALA A 73 27.30 3.23 -16.04
C ALA A 73 27.91 1.83 -15.97
N ALA A 74 27.28 0.92 -15.22
CA ALA A 74 27.66 -0.48 -15.10
C ALA A 74 27.53 -1.22 -16.44
N GLY A 75 26.51 -0.91 -17.25
CA GLY A 75 26.36 -1.43 -18.61
C GLY A 75 27.54 -1.06 -19.51
N LEU A 76 27.92 0.22 -19.52
CA LEU A 76 29.07 0.71 -20.29
C LEU A 76 30.37 0.03 -19.87
N TRP A 77 30.59 -0.08 -18.56
CA TRP A 77 31.79 -0.69 -18.01
C TRP A 77 31.86 -2.18 -18.33
N HIS A 78 30.76 -2.91 -18.07
CA HIS A 78 30.73 -4.35 -18.22
C HIS A 78 30.80 -4.80 -19.67
N ASP A 79 30.11 -4.10 -20.59
CA ASP A 79 30.17 -4.44 -22.01
C ASP A 79 31.58 -4.27 -22.59
N GLY A 80 32.33 -3.27 -22.10
CA GLY A 80 33.70 -3.02 -22.51
C GLY A 80 34.75 -3.98 -21.93
N HIS A 81 34.60 -4.41 -20.67
CA HIS A 81 35.65 -5.16 -19.95
C HIS A 81 35.32 -6.64 -19.68
N GLY A 82 34.05 -7.06 -19.72
CA GLY A 82 33.67 -8.48 -19.71
C GLY A 82 34.07 -9.31 -18.46
N GLN A 83 33.88 -8.78 -17.24
CA GLN A 83 34.29 -9.49 -16.02
C GLN A 83 33.23 -10.49 -15.49
N ARG A 84 33.63 -11.76 -15.31
CA ARG A 84 32.78 -12.85 -14.77
C ARG A 84 32.24 -12.56 -13.35
N GLY A 85 33.05 -11.94 -12.50
CA GLY A 85 32.70 -11.64 -11.11
C GLY A 85 31.83 -10.40 -10.91
N PHE A 86 31.53 -9.62 -11.95
CA PHE A 86 30.95 -8.28 -11.83
C PHE A 86 29.62 -8.26 -11.06
N MET A 87 28.71 -9.17 -11.41
CA MET A 87 27.41 -9.32 -10.71
C MET A 87 27.59 -9.71 -9.24
N GLY A 88 28.51 -10.64 -8.95
CA GLY A 88 28.78 -11.11 -7.60
C GLY A 88 29.40 -10.03 -6.71
N ILE A 89 30.29 -9.19 -7.25
CA ILE A 89 30.87 -8.02 -6.55
C ILE A 89 29.77 -7.02 -6.20
N GLY A 90 28.88 -6.72 -7.15
CA GLY A 90 27.73 -5.86 -6.89
C GLY A 90 26.84 -6.41 -5.77
N LEU A 91 26.53 -7.71 -5.80
CA LEU A 91 25.66 -8.34 -4.79
C LEU A 91 26.31 -8.35 -3.41
N PHE A 92 27.61 -8.64 -3.34
CA PHE A 92 28.37 -8.60 -2.10
C PHE A 92 28.37 -7.19 -1.49
N ALA A 93 28.65 -6.16 -2.31
CA ALA A 93 28.62 -4.77 -1.87
C ALA A 93 27.23 -4.34 -1.40
N THR A 94 26.16 -4.74 -2.11
CA THR A 94 24.77 -4.51 -1.67
C THR A 94 24.47 -5.19 -0.33
N GLY A 95 25.03 -6.38 -0.09
CA GLY A 95 24.91 -7.08 1.19
C GLY A 95 25.58 -6.33 2.33
N VAL A 96 26.82 -5.87 2.13
CA VAL A 96 27.56 -5.03 3.10
C VAL A 96 26.81 -3.74 3.40
N LEU A 97 26.25 -3.07 2.39
CA LEU A 97 25.49 -1.84 2.59
C LEU A 97 24.15 -2.07 3.30
N ASN A 98 23.51 -3.22 3.14
CA ASN A 98 22.34 -3.58 3.95
C ASN A 98 22.72 -3.79 5.42
N VAL A 99 23.85 -4.43 5.68
CA VAL A 99 24.39 -4.57 7.04
C VAL A 99 24.70 -3.19 7.62
N ALA A 100 25.36 -2.30 6.86
CA ALA A 100 25.63 -0.93 7.30
C ALA A 100 24.34 -0.14 7.58
N PHE A 101 23.30 -0.31 6.76
CA PHE A 101 22.00 0.34 6.95
C PHE A 101 21.35 -0.07 8.27
N ALA A 102 21.51 -1.33 8.70
CA ALA A 102 20.96 -1.82 9.96
C ALA A 102 21.52 -1.11 11.21
N PHE A 103 22.68 -0.45 11.10
CA PHE A 103 23.31 0.32 12.17
C PHE A 103 23.15 1.84 11.98
N GLY A 104 22.35 2.28 11.00
CA GLY A 104 22.15 3.69 10.73
C GLY A 104 21.12 4.32 11.66
N GLU A 105 21.55 5.28 12.48
CA GLU A 105 20.68 6.03 13.41
C GLU A 105 20.35 7.45 12.91
N SER A 106 21.01 7.91 11.84
CA SER A 106 20.82 9.25 11.26
C SER A 106 20.23 9.17 9.86
N LEU A 107 19.24 10.01 9.56
CA LEU A 107 18.62 10.12 8.24
C LEU A 107 19.66 10.36 7.13
N THR A 108 20.65 11.21 7.36
CA THR A 108 21.70 11.50 6.38
C THR A 108 22.53 10.26 6.06
N LEU A 109 22.87 9.47 7.08
CA LEU A 109 23.58 8.22 6.92
C LEU A 109 22.72 7.19 6.17
N LEU A 110 21.44 7.07 6.53
CA LEU A 110 20.51 6.17 5.86
C LEU A 110 20.34 6.55 4.38
N LEU A 111 20.18 7.83 4.06
CA LEU A 111 20.09 8.32 2.68
C LEU A 111 21.38 8.02 1.89
N ALA A 112 22.54 8.27 2.47
CA ALA A 112 23.83 8.02 1.82
C ALA A 112 24.05 6.52 1.57
N VAL A 113 23.84 5.68 2.58
CA VAL A 113 23.99 4.22 2.48
C VAL A 113 22.98 3.64 1.50
N TRP A 114 21.73 4.12 1.51
CA TRP A 114 20.70 3.62 0.61
C TRP A 114 20.89 4.08 -0.84
N ALA A 115 21.40 5.30 -1.06
CA ALA A 115 21.81 5.76 -2.38
C ALA A 115 22.97 4.92 -2.94
N LEU A 116 23.99 4.65 -2.12
CA LEU A 116 25.09 3.75 -2.48
C LEU A 116 24.60 2.32 -2.72
N ASN A 117 23.60 1.87 -1.96
CA ASN A 117 22.97 0.58 -2.16
C ASN A 117 22.32 0.52 -3.55
N GLY A 118 21.54 1.54 -3.91
CA GLY A 118 20.97 1.70 -5.25
C GLY A 118 22.02 1.64 -6.36
N PHE A 119 23.19 2.25 -6.14
CA PHE A 119 24.31 2.20 -7.08
C PHE A 119 24.78 0.75 -7.32
N PHE A 120 25.23 0.05 -6.28
CA PHE A 120 25.73 -1.33 -6.45
C PHE A 120 24.65 -2.32 -6.90
N GLN A 121 23.38 -2.07 -6.56
CA GLN A 121 22.29 -2.86 -7.09
C GLN A 121 22.16 -2.75 -8.61
N GLY A 122 22.52 -1.61 -9.21
CA GLY A 122 22.51 -1.39 -10.66
C GLY A 122 23.45 -2.34 -11.43
N TRP A 123 24.41 -2.97 -10.75
CA TRP A 123 25.41 -3.85 -11.36
C TRP A 123 24.86 -5.25 -11.69
N GLY A 124 23.71 -5.63 -11.12
CA GLY A 124 23.15 -6.97 -11.31
C GLY A 124 22.56 -7.23 -12.70
N TRP A 125 21.93 -6.21 -13.31
CA TRP A 125 21.20 -6.37 -14.58
C TRP A 125 22.10 -6.53 -15.81
N PRO A 126 23.13 -5.67 -16.03
CA PRO A 126 23.88 -5.69 -17.29
C PRO A 126 24.54 -7.04 -17.63
N PRO A 127 25.14 -7.77 -16.68
CA PRO A 127 25.66 -9.12 -16.93
C PRO A 127 24.59 -10.10 -17.39
N CYS A 128 23.40 -10.05 -16.79
CA CYS A 128 22.29 -10.91 -17.17
C CYS A 128 21.83 -10.62 -18.61
N ALA A 129 21.70 -9.33 -18.97
CA ALA A 129 21.32 -8.92 -20.33
C ALA A 129 22.34 -9.37 -21.38
N ARG A 130 23.64 -9.22 -21.09
CA ARG A 130 24.73 -9.70 -21.96
C ARG A 130 24.67 -11.22 -22.12
N LEU A 131 24.59 -11.98 -21.02
CA LEU A 131 24.56 -13.44 -21.07
C LEU A 131 23.31 -13.96 -21.80
N LEU A 132 22.13 -13.41 -21.53
CA LEU A 132 20.89 -13.78 -22.22
C LEU A 132 20.97 -13.53 -23.73
N THR A 133 21.63 -12.44 -24.14
CA THR A 133 21.80 -12.10 -25.55
C THR A 133 22.79 -13.02 -26.26
N HIS A 134 23.85 -13.45 -25.58
CA HIS A 134 24.91 -14.27 -26.18
C HIS A 134 24.64 -15.77 -26.13
N TRP A 135 23.93 -16.27 -25.11
CA TRP A 135 23.68 -17.71 -24.92
C TRP A 135 22.34 -18.19 -25.49
N TYR A 136 21.41 -17.28 -25.80
CA TYR A 136 20.08 -17.61 -26.29
C TYR A 136 19.81 -16.89 -27.62
N SER A 137 19.41 -17.68 -28.61
CA SER A 137 19.15 -17.19 -29.96
C SER A 137 17.87 -16.37 -30.02
N ARG A 138 17.79 -15.41 -30.95
CA ARG A 138 16.64 -14.52 -31.12
C ARG A 138 15.29 -15.24 -31.21
N ASN A 139 15.22 -16.43 -31.82
CA ASN A 139 13.98 -17.19 -31.93
C ASN A 139 13.40 -17.76 -30.61
N GLU A 140 14.19 -17.82 -29.54
CA GLU A 140 13.77 -18.35 -28.23
C GLU A 140 14.08 -17.41 -27.07
N ARG A 141 14.76 -16.29 -27.36
CA ARG A 141 15.28 -15.37 -26.36
C ARG A 141 14.14 -14.79 -25.52
N GLY A 142 12.96 -14.56 -26.09
CA GLY A 142 11.81 -14.01 -25.38
C GLY A 142 11.39 -14.86 -24.18
N PHE A 143 11.24 -16.17 -24.38
CA PHE A 143 10.88 -17.13 -23.35
C PHE A 143 11.93 -17.18 -22.23
N TRP A 144 13.20 -17.30 -22.59
CA TRP A 144 14.28 -17.38 -21.59
C TRP A 144 14.47 -16.08 -20.82
N TRP A 145 14.26 -14.93 -21.47
CA TRP A 145 14.22 -13.63 -20.80
C TRP A 145 13.04 -13.55 -19.82
N GLY A 146 11.89 -14.12 -20.20
CA GLY A 146 10.72 -14.29 -19.32
C GLY A 146 11.01 -15.16 -18.11
N CYS A 147 11.62 -16.34 -18.31
CA CYS A 147 12.05 -17.22 -17.23
C CYS A 147 13.03 -16.53 -16.27
N TRP A 148 13.97 -15.75 -16.81
CA TRP A 148 14.86 -14.95 -15.97
C TRP A 148 14.11 -13.86 -15.21
N ASN A 149 13.15 -13.18 -15.84
CA ASN A 149 12.34 -12.13 -15.21
C ASN A 149 11.54 -12.64 -14.00
N MET A 150 11.28 -13.96 -13.89
CA MET A 150 10.68 -14.58 -12.71
C MET A 150 11.46 -14.33 -11.41
N SER A 151 12.78 -14.12 -11.51
CA SER A 151 13.64 -13.80 -10.37
C SER A 151 13.19 -12.56 -9.59
N ILE A 152 12.60 -11.58 -10.28
CA ILE A 152 12.05 -10.35 -9.68
C ILE A 152 10.93 -10.69 -8.70
N ASN A 153 9.98 -11.50 -9.15
CA ASN A 153 8.80 -11.87 -8.38
C ASN A 153 9.16 -12.87 -7.29
N LEU A 154 10.08 -13.81 -7.57
CA LEU A 154 10.59 -14.77 -6.59
C LEU A 154 11.28 -14.04 -5.43
N GLY A 155 12.14 -13.06 -5.73
CA GLY A 155 12.75 -12.21 -4.73
C GLY A 155 11.70 -11.50 -3.89
N GLY A 156 10.73 -10.83 -4.54
CA GLY A 156 9.64 -10.12 -3.87
C GLY A 156 8.78 -11.01 -2.94
N ALA A 157 8.50 -12.25 -3.32
CA ALA A 157 7.69 -13.18 -2.53
C ALA A 157 8.44 -13.75 -1.31
N ILE A 158 9.76 -13.96 -1.43
CA ILE A 158 10.59 -14.49 -0.35
C ILE A 158 10.86 -13.43 0.74
N VAL A 159 10.96 -12.15 0.35
CA VAL A 159 11.29 -11.05 1.28
C VAL A 159 10.39 -11.01 2.52
N PRO A 160 9.05 -11.00 2.42
CA PRO A 160 8.20 -10.94 3.61
C PRO A 160 8.43 -12.12 4.56
N LEU A 161 8.68 -13.33 4.03
CA LEU A 161 8.89 -14.52 4.86
C LEU A 161 10.16 -14.41 5.72
N ILE A 162 11.22 -13.78 5.19
CA ILE A 162 12.49 -13.61 5.88
C ILE A 162 12.48 -12.33 6.71
N SER A 163 12.21 -11.19 6.06
CA SER A 163 12.38 -9.86 6.63
C SER A 163 11.28 -9.51 7.62
N ALA A 164 10.01 -9.83 7.35
CA ALA A 164 8.93 -9.54 8.29
C ALA A 164 9.02 -10.43 9.55
N PHE A 165 9.34 -11.71 9.37
CA PHE A 165 9.59 -12.63 10.48
C PHE A 165 10.77 -12.18 11.36
N ALA A 166 11.88 -11.79 10.73
CA ALA A 166 13.04 -11.26 11.44
C ALA A 166 12.73 -9.95 12.19
N ALA A 167 12.00 -9.03 11.54
CA ALA A 167 11.57 -7.77 12.15
C ALA A 167 10.73 -7.99 13.40
N GLN A 168 9.78 -8.94 13.34
CA GLN A 168 8.88 -9.23 14.45
C GLN A 168 9.58 -9.88 15.65
N ARG A 169 10.59 -10.73 15.40
CA ARG A 169 11.22 -11.54 16.45
C ARG A 169 12.47 -10.90 17.07
N TRP A 170 13.24 -10.16 16.26
CA TRP A 170 14.56 -9.65 16.63
C TRP A 170 14.75 -8.16 16.32
N GLY A 171 13.69 -7.46 15.94
CA GLY A 171 13.75 -6.04 15.61
C GLY A 171 14.10 -5.77 14.15
N TRP A 172 13.92 -4.52 13.73
CA TRP A 172 14.06 -4.11 12.33
C TRP A 172 15.50 -4.24 11.81
N GLN A 173 16.50 -4.12 12.68
CA GLN A 173 17.90 -4.31 12.30
C GLN A 173 18.14 -5.72 11.76
N ALA A 174 17.56 -6.75 12.41
CA ALA A 174 17.69 -8.14 11.97
C ALA A 174 17.08 -8.38 10.57
N ALA A 175 16.01 -7.65 10.24
CA ALA A 175 15.36 -7.70 8.93
C ALA A 175 16.22 -7.11 7.80
N MET A 176 17.23 -6.29 8.11
CA MET A 176 18.21 -5.81 7.13
C MET A 176 19.50 -6.66 7.15
N LEU A 177 19.92 -7.12 8.34
CA LEU A 177 21.12 -7.95 8.51
C LEU A 177 21.02 -9.31 7.80
N ILE A 178 19.90 -10.01 7.95
CA ILE A 178 19.75 -11.38 7.40
C ILE A 178 19.78 -11.36 5.86
N PRO A 179 18.96 -10.56 5.15
CA PRO A 179 19.10 -10.36 3.70
C PRO A 179 20.51 -9.94 3.28
N GLY A 180 21.16 -9.06 4.05
CA GLY A 180 22.52 -8.62 3.78
C GLY A 180 23.53 -9.77 3.80
N ALA A 181 23.51 -10.59 4.85
CA ALA A 181 24.39 -11.75 5.01
C ALA A 181 24.16 -12.81 3.92
N VAL A 182 22.89 -13.11 3.61
CA VAL A 182 22.52 -14.03 2.52
C VAL A 182 23.09 -13.54 1.19
N SER A 183 22.93 -12.25 0.88
CA SER A 183 23.47 -11.66 -0.35
C SER A 183 24.99 -11.64 -0.41
N MET A 184 25.69 -11.48 0.72
CA MET A 184 27.16 -11.60 0.75
C MET A 184 27.62 -13.02 0.39
N VAL A 185 27.01 -14.04 0.98
CA VAL A 185 27.33 -15.46 0.68
C VAL A 185 27.03 -15.80 -0.77
N LEU A 186 25.85 -15.40 -1.26
CA LEU A 186 25.46 -15.62 -2.66
C LEU A 186 26.34 -14.81 -3.63
N GLY A 187 26.79 -13.62 -3.25
CA GLY A 187 27.71 -12.80 -4.03
C GLY A 187 29.03 -13.51 -4.27
N ILE A 188 29.64 -14.07 -3.22
CA ILE A 188 30.89 -14.85 -3.33
C ILE A 188 30.68 -16.11 -4.19
N TRP A 189 29.55 -16.79 -4.01
CA TRP A 189 29.19 -17.95 -4.81
C TRP A 189 29.05 -17.60 -6.31
N LEU A 190 28.35 -16.51 -6.63
CA LEU A 190 28.17 -16.03 -8.01
C LEU A 190 29.50 -15.68 -8.70
N MET A 191 30.45 -15.08 -7.97
CA MET A 191 31.77 -14.77 -8.53
C MET A 191 32.49 -16.01 -9.07
N ARG A 192 32.20 -17.20 -8.52
CA ARG A 192 32.80 -18.48 -8.95
C ARG A 192 32.02 -19.19 -10.04
N GLN A 193 30.70 -18.98 -10.11
CA GLN A 193 29.81 -19.80 -10.94
C GLN A 193 29.41 -19.16 -12.27
N LEU A 194 29.37 -17.83 -12.36
CA LEU A 194 29.03 -17.14 -13.60
C LEU A 194 30.14 -17.31 -14.64
N THR A 195 29.78 -17.87 -15.80
CA THR A 195 30.69 -18.04 -16.93
C THR A 195 30.57 -16.88 -17.91
N GLY A 196 31.52 -16.79 -18.83
CA GLY A 196 31.55 -15.76 -19.86
C GLY A 196 30.54 -15.96 -20.98
N THR A 197 30.68 -15.17 -22.05
CA THR A 197 29.99 -15.41 -23.32
C THR A 197 30.46 -16.74 -23.96
N PRO A 198 29.71 -17.35 -24.90
CA PRO A 198 30.16 -18.58 -25.57
C PRO A 198 31.56 -18.43 -26.20
N GLN A 199 31.86 -17.27 -26.76
CA GLN A 199 33.16 -16.97 -27.35
C GLN A 199 34.27 -16.96 -26.29
N GLU A 200 34.02 -16.41 -25.10
CA GLU A 200 34.96 -16.43 -23.95
C GLU A 200 35.18 -17.87 -23.42
N GLU A 201 34.22 -18.78 -23.65
CA GLU A 201 34.33 -20.21 -23.30
C GLU A 201 34.92 -21.09 -24.44
N GLY A 202 35.32 -20.46 -25.56
CA GLY A 202 35.83 -21.14 -26.74
C GLY A 202 34.78 -21.98 -27.47
N LEU A 203 33.51 -21.55 -27.43
CA LEU A 203 32.39 -22.11 -28.19
C LEU A 203 32.07 -21.21 -29.39
N PRO A 204 31.48 -21.77 -30.48
CA PRO A 204 30.97 -20.96 -31.60
C PRO A 204 29.87 -20.00 -31.13
N SER A 205 29.41 -19.09 -32.00
CA SER A 205 28.29 -18.23 -31.63
C SER A 205 26.98 -19.03 -31.54
N VAL A 206 26.01 -18.56 -30.74
CA VAL A 206 24.71 -19.24 -30.63
C VAL A 206 23.97 -19.26 -31.98
N GLY A 207 24.16 -18.24 -32.82
CA GLY A 207 23.62 -18.20 -34.18
C GLY A 207 24.19 -19.31 -35.07
N GLN A 208 25.50 -19.59 -34.96
CA GLN A 208 26.16 -20.69 -35.69
C GLN A 208 25.73 -22.06 -35.17
N TRP A 209 25.66 -22.27 -33.86
CA TRP A 209 25.26 -23.54 -33.28
C TRP A 209 23.80 -23.89 -33.60
N ARG A 210 22.89 -22.91 -33.51
CA ARG A 210 21.44 -23.12 -33.73
C ARG A 210 20.99 -22.89 -35.18
N HIS A 211 21.88 -22.41 -36.04
CA HIS A 211 21.59 -22.06 -37.44
C HIS A 211 20.41 -21.08 -37.58
N ASP A 212 20.30 -20.09 -36.68
CA ASP A 212 19.21 -19.10 -36.67
C ASP A 212 19.53 -17.91 -37.60
N PRO A 213 18.78 -17.70 -38.70
CA PRO A 213 19.05 -16.63 -39.66
C PRO A 213 18.93 -15.23 -39.05
N LEU A 214 18.03 -15.02 -38.09
CA LEU A 214 17.82 -13.71 -37.48
C LEU A 214 18.97 -13.32 -36.56
N GLU A 215 19.52 -14.31 -35.87
CA GLU A 215 20.69 -14.14 -35.00
C GLU A 215 21.95 -13.87 -35.81
N LEU A 216 22.16 -14.64 -36.89
CA LEU A 216 23.30 -14.46 -37.80
C LEU A 216 23.27 -13.08 -38.48
N ARG A 217 22.09 -12.58 -38.87
CA ARG A 217 21.94 -11.20 -39.40
C ARG A 217 22.36 -10.16 -38.36
N GLN A 218 21.98 -10.31 -37.09
CA GLN A 218 22.37 -9.38 -36.04
C GLN A 218 23.88 -9.41 -35.78
N GLU A 219 24.49 -10.59 -35.81
CA GLU A 219 25.95 -10.76 -35.68
C GLU A 219 26.69 -10.07 -36.83
N GLN A 220 26.24 -10.24 -38.07
CA GLN A 220 26.82 -9.58 -39.25
C GLN A 220 26.71 -8.05 -39.19
N GLN A 221 25.61 -7.54 -38.65
CA GLN A 221 25.37 -6.10 -38.48
C GLN A 221 26.10 -5.49 -37.27
N SER A 222 26.82 -6.31 -36.48
CA SER A 222 27.49 -5.89 -35.24
C SER A 222 29.02 -6.10 -35.30
N PRO A 223 29.76 -5.39 -36.19
CA PRO A 223 31.20 -5.51 -36.27
C PRO A 223 31.89 -4.94 -35.01
N PRO A 224 33.08 -5.45 -34.61
CA PRO A 224 33.81 -4.93 -33.46
C PRO A 224 34.04 -3.42 -33.59
N MET A 225 33.58 -2.66 -32.59
CA MET A 225 33.67 -1.20 -32.59
C MET A 225 33.92 -0.66 -31.17
N GLY A 226 34.63 0.46 -31.06
CA GLY A 226 34.94 1.08 -29.77
C GLY A 226 33.70 1.61 -29.04
N LEU A 227 33.75 1.64 -27.70
CA LEU A 227 32.63 1.96 -26.82
C LEU A 227 31.95 3.30 -27.14
N TRP A 228 32.71 4.37 -27.37
CA TRP A 228 32.15 5.69 -27.69
C TRP A 228 31.41 5.72 -29.03
N ARG A 229 31.96 5.02 -30.04
CA ARG A 229 31.32 4.91 -31.34
C ARG A 229 30.01 4.14 -31.21
N MET A 230 30.04 3.03 -30.46
CA MET A 230 28.89 2.19 -30.16
C MET A 230 27.78 2.97 -29.43
N LEU A 231 28.13 3.70 -28.37
CA LEU A 231 27.22 4.60 -27.66
C LEU A 231 26.53 5.60 -28.61
N ARG A 232 27.32 6.28 -29.44
CA ARG A 232 26.81 7.32 -30.32
C ARG A 232 25.90 6.77 -31.41
N THR A 233 26.27 5.66 -32.05
CA THR A 233 25.51 5.10 -33.18
C THR A 233 24.32 4.27 -32.72
N THR A 234 24.50 3.48 -31.66
CA THR A 234 23.51 2.50 -31.24
C THR A 234 22.46 3.13 -30.33
N MET A 235 22.84 4.06 -29.44
CA MET A 235 21.92 4.64 -28.43
C MET A 235 21.55 6.08 -28.79
N LEU A 236 22.52 7.01 -28.83
CA LEU A 236 22.21 8.44 -28.91
C LEU A 236 21.56 8.87 -30.23
N LYS A 237 22.01 8.31 -31.36
CA LYS A 237 21.48 8.65 -32.69
C LYS A 237 20.31 7.77 -33.15
N ASN A 238 19.97 6.72 -32.39
CA ASN A 238 18.94 5.77 -32.82
C ASN A 238 17.56 6.22 -32.31
N PRO A 239 16.68 6.75 -33.18
CA PRO A 239 15.37 7.25 -32.75
C PRO A 239 14.48 6.14 -32.16
N MET A 240 14.70 4.89 -32.54
CA MET A 240 13.95 3.75 -32.02
C MET A 240 14.26 3.49 -30.54
N ILE A 241 15.51 3.64 -30.11
CA ILE A 241 15.88 3.47 -28.69
C ILE A 241 15.27 4.59 -27.85
N TRP A 242 15.24 5.83 -28.36
CA TRP A 242 14.56 6.94 -27.69
C TRP A 242 13.05 6.72 -27.57
N LEU A 243 12.40 6.26 -28.65
CA LEU A 243 10.98 5.92 -28.63
C LEU A 243 10.69 4.86 -27.56
N LEU A 244 11.46 3.77 -27.55
CA LEU A 244 11.36 2.71 -26.56
C LEU A 244 11.64 3.22 -25.13
N GLY A 245 12.59 4.15 -24.97
CA GLY A 245 12.92 4.80 -23.71
C GLY A 245 11.76 5.60 -23.13
N VAL A 246 11.15 6.48 -23.93
CA VAL A 246 9.98 7.27 -23.50
C VAL A 246 8.82 6.36 -23.14
N SER A 247 8.55 5.31 -23.93
CA SER A 247 7.52 4.31 -23.58
C SER A 247 7.84 3.61 -22.25
N TYR A 248 9.12 3.39 -21.95
CA TYR A 248 9.57 2.76 -20.70
C TYR A 248 9.26 3.61 -19.46
N VAL A 249 9.32 4.95 -19.56
CA VAL A 249 8.88 5.86 -18.49
C VAL A 249 7.43 5.56 -18.12
N LEU A 250 6.55 5.45 -19.12
CA LEU A 250 5.11 5.24 -18.93
C LEU A 250 4.80 3.85 -18.34
N VAL A 251 5.45 2.80 -18.84
CA VAL A 251 5.30 1.44 -18.30
C VAL A 251 5.67 1.39 -16.83
N TYR A 252 6.83 1.96 -16.46
CA TYR A 252 7.30 1.94 -15.08
C TYR A 252 6.48 2.85 -14.18
N LEU A 253 5.98 3.98 -14.68
CA LEU A 253 5.03 4.82 -13.94
C LEU A 253 3.80 3.99 -13.54
N ILE A 254 3.16 3.28 -14.48
CA ILE A 254 1.97 2.45 -14.20
C ILE A 254 2.29 1.32 -13.23
N ARG A 255 3.38 0.58 -13.50
CA ARG A 255 3.78 -0.56 -12.67
C ARG A 255 4.06 -0.15 -11.23
N ILE A 256 4.90 0.87 -11.05
CA ILE A 256 5.35 1.29 -9.72
C ILE A 256 4.22 2.00 -8.98
N ALA A 257 3.39 2.79 -9.67
CA ALA A 257 2.21 3.41 -9.05
C ALA A 257 1.28 2.37 -8.41
N LEU A 258 0.92 1.31 -9.13
CA LEU A 258 0.03 0.27 -8.59
C LEU A 258 0.72 -0.62 -7.55
N ASN A 259 2.03 -0.86 -7.68
CA ASN A 259 2.79 -1.63 -6.69
C ASN A 259 2.90 -0.90 -5.36
N ASP A 260 3.27 0.37 -5.40
CA ASP A 260 3.60 1.15 -4.20
C ASP A 260 2.35 1.76 -3.56
N TRP A 261 1.35 2.17 -4.36
CA TRP A 261 0.14 2.84 -3.86
C TRP A 261 -1.11 1.95 -3.84
N GLY A 262 -1.08 0.78 -4.50
CA GLY A 262 -2.26 -0.10 -4.61
C GLY A 262 -2.79 -0.57 -3.26
N ASN A 263 -1.90 -0.89 -2.32
CA ASN A 263 -2.28 -1.23 -0.95
C ASN A 263 -3.03 -0.09 -0.26
N LEU A 264 -2.45 1.12 -0.30
CA LEU A 264 -3.03 2.29 0.34
C LEU A 264 -4.40 2.63 -0.27
N TRP A 265 -4.50 2.58 -1.60
CA TRP A 265 -5.74 2.79 -2.31
C TRP A 265 -6.84 1.78 -1.90
N LEU A 266 -6.52 0.48 -1.82
CA LEU A 266 -7.47 -0.55 -1.37
C LEU A 266 -7.94 -0.31 0.08
N THR A 267 -7.02 0.10 0.96
CA THR A 267 -7.34 0.36 2.37
C THR A 267 -8.17 1.64 2.53
N GLU A 268 -7.85 2.72 1.80
CA GLU A 268 -8.50 4.03 1.95
C GLU A 268 -9.80 4.15 1.15
N SER A 269 -9.85 3.61 -0.06
CA SER A 269 -11.01 3.74 -0.96
C SER A 269 -12.03 2.62 -0.80
N HIS A 270 -11.59 1.42 -0.40
CA HIS A 270 -12.45 0.23 -0.32
C HIS A 270 -12.54 -0.36 1.09
N GLY A 271 -11.87 0.22 2.10
CA GLY A 271 -11.93 -0.26 3.49
C GLY A 271 -11.43 -1.69 3.68
N VAL A 272 -10.69 -2.22 2.70
CA VAL A 272 -10.16 -3.59 2.73
C VAL A 272 -9.12 -3.68 3.85
N ASN A 273 -9.19 -4.72 4.68
CA ASN A 273 -8.19 -4.91 5.73
C ASN A 273 -6.78 -5.04 5.13
N LEU A 274 -5.75 -4.70 5.92
CA LEU A 274 -4.37 -4.64 5.44
C LEU A 274 -3.87 -5.99 4.86
N LEU A 275 -4.32 -7.11 5.43
CA LEU A 275 -3.94 -8.45 4.98
C LEU A 275 -4.49 -8.75 3.57
N SER A 276 -5.76 -8.46 3.34
CA SER A 276 -6.44 -8.63 2.05
C SER A 276 -5.92 -7.64 1.01
N ALA A 277 -5.61 -6.41 1.40
CA ALA A 277 -4.97 -5.44 0.51
C ALA A 277 -3.60 -5.97 0.02
N ASN A 278 -2.76 -6.44 0.97
CA ASN A 278 -1.47 -7.05 0.65
C ASN A 278 -1.61 -8.30 -0.24
N ALA A 279 -2.60 -9.16 0.02
CA ALA A 279 -2.89 -10.32 -0.82
C ALA A 279 -3.31 -9.92 -2.24
N THR A 280 -4.04 -8.81 -2.40
CA THR A 280 -4.43 -8.28 -3.72
C THR A 280 -3.24 -7.74 -4.49
N VAL A 281 -2.34 -6.99 -3.83
CA VAL A 281 -1.09 -6.53 -4.46
C VAL A 281 -0.16 -7.71 -4.80
N MET A 282 -0.17 -8.78 -4.01
CA MET A 282 0.52 -10.02 -4.36
C MET A 282 -0.02 -10.64 -5.65
N LEU A 283 -1.34 -10.62 -5.87
CA LEU A 283 -1.94 -11.09 -7.13
C LEU A 283 -1.49 -10.26 -8.34
N PHE A 284 -1.20 -8.97 -8.19
CA PHE A 284 -0.58 -8.16 -9.23
C PHE A 284 0.82 -8.67 -9.62
N GLU A 285 1.65 -9.06 -8.64
CA GLU A 285 2.99 -9.63 -8.91
C GLU A 285 2.89 -11.04 -9.54
N ILE A 286 1.93 -11.86 -9.11
CA ILE A 286 1.66 -13.17 -9.72
C ILE A 286 1.17 -13.01 -11.17
N GLY A 287 0.27 -12.04 -11.40
CA GLY A 287 -0.14 -11.65 -12.74
C GLY A 287 1.07 -11.26 -13.58
N GLY A 288 1.96 -10.43 -13.04
CA GLY A 288 3.19 -10.00 -13.67
C GLY A 288 4.14 -11.14 -14.07
N LEU A 289 4.29 -12.14 -13.20
CA LEU A 289 5.05 -13.36 -13.47
C LEU A 289 4.52 -14.09 -14.71
N LEU A 290 3.23 -14.40 -14.71
CA LEU A 290 2.57 -15.14 -15.78
C LEU A 290 2.54 -14.33 -17.07
N GLY A 291 2.32 -13.01 -16.95
CA GLY A 291 2.32 -12.06 -18.06
C GLY A 291 3.66 -11.98 -18.76
N ALA A 292 4.77 -11.88 -18.02
CA ALA A 292 6.12 -11.85 -18.61
C ALA A 292 6.46 -13.14 -19.36
N LEU A 293 6.12 -14.30 -18.78
CA LEU A 293 6.33 -15.61 -19.42
C LEU A 293 5.51 -15.75 -20.70
N PHE A 294 4.22 -15.42 -20.63
CA PHE A 294 3.31 -15.49 -21.78
C PHE A 294 3.71 -14.49 -22.87
N ALA A 295 4.13 -13.28 -22.51
CA ALA A 295 4.63 -12.28 -23.45
C ALA A 295 5.91 -12.74 -24.15
N GLY A 296 6.85 -13.31 -23.40
CA GLY A 296 8.09 -13.87 -23.94
C GLY A 296 7.81 -15.01 -24.92
N TRP A 297 7.13 -16.06 -24.45
CA TRP A 297 6.73 -17.21 -25.24
C TRP A 297 5.90 -16.82 -26.47
N GLY A 298 4.88 -15.97 -26.28
CA GLY A 298 4.00 -15.52 -27.36
C GLY A 298 4.74 -14.72 -28.42
N SER A 299 5.71 -13.89 -28.04
CA SER A 299 6.54 -13.16 -29.01
C SER A 299 7.47 -14.08 -29.83
N ASP A 300 7.98 -15.16 -29.22
CA ASP A 300 8.83 -16.13 -29.90
C ASP A 300 8.01 -17.02 -30.86
N VAL A 301 6.89 -17.57 -30.37
CA VAL A 301 6.12 -18.59 -31.10
C VAL A 301 5.05 -17.99 -32.01
N LEU A 302 4.20 -17.09 -31.50
CA LEU A 302 3.05 -16.55 -32.27
C LEU A 302 3.50 -15.55 -33.33
N PHE A 303 4.59 -14.82 -33.08
CA PHE A 303 5.09 -13.75 -33.95
C PHE A 303 6.50 -14.01 -34.50
N GLY A 304 7.00 -15.25 -34.40
CA GLY A 304 8.27 -15.67 -35.01
C GLY A 304 9.48 -14.84 -34.54
N GLY A 305 9.51 -14.44 -33.26
CA GLY A 305 10.56 -13.60 -32.68
C GLY A 305 10.36 -12.09 -32.84
N GLN A 306 9.25 -11.63 -33.44
CA GLN A 306 8.93 -10.21 -33.51
C GLN A 306 8.28 -9.69 -32.24
N ARG A 307 8.91 -8.70 -31.61
CA ARG A 307 8.49 -8.20 -30.29
C ARG A 307 7.33 -7.21 -30.36
N ALA A 308 7.29 -6.37 -31.39
CA ALA A 308 6.34 -5.25 -31.49
C ALA A 308 4.85 -5.66 -31.45
N PRO A 309 4.39 -6.70 -32.18
CA PRO A 309 2.99 -7.12 -32.12
C PRO A 309 2.54 -7.55 -30.72
N MET A 310 3.41 -8.30 -30.02
CA MET A 310 3.13 -8.78 -28.68
C MET A 310 3.09 -7.66 -27.65
N ILE A 311 4.01 -6.69 -27.75
CA ILE A 311 4.01 -5.47 -26.92
C ILE A 311 2.68 -4.72 -27.04
N LEU A 312 2.16 -4.55 -28.26
CA LEU A 312 0.92 -3.81 -28.49
C LEU A 312 -0.32 -4.58 -28.03
N LEU A 313 -0.38 -5.89 -28.25
CA LEU A 313 -1.45 -6.74 -27.71
C LEU A 313 -1.54 -6.58 -26.18
N PHE A 314 -0.40 -6.62 -25.50
CA PHE A 314 -0.35 -6.43 -24.05
C PHE A 314 -0.70 -5.00 -23.64
N THR A 315 -0.29 -4.01 -24.42
CA THR A 315 -0.64 -2.60 -24.18
C THR A 315 -2.15 -2.37 -24.28
N LEU A 316 -2.82 -3.00 -25.26
CA LEU A 316 -4.28 -2.98 -25.38
C LEU A 316 -4.96 -3.61 -24.16
N GLY A 317 -4.49 -4.79 -23.74
CA GLY A 317 -4.97 -5.44 -22.52
C GLY A 317 -4.75 -4.58 -21.27
N LEU A 318 -3.61 -3.86 -21.20
CA LEU A 318 -3.29 -2.96 -20.10
C LEU A 318 -4.28 -1.78 -20.04
N MET A 319 -4.56 -1.14 -21.17
CA MET A 319 -5.53 -0.04 -21.24
C MET A 319 -6.90 -0.47 -20.74
N VAL A 320 -7.39 -1.64 -21.20
CA VAL A 320 -8.66 -2.20 -20.74
C VAL A 320 -8.63 -2.52 -19.25
N SER A 321 -7.53 -3.10 -18.76
CA SER A 321 -7.42 -3.52 -17.36
C SER A 321 -7.34 -2.34 -16.39
N VAL A 322 -6.62 -1.27 -16.75
CA VAL A 322 -6.55 -0.03 -15.95
C VAL A 322 -7.91 0.68 -15.95
N ALA A 323 -8.59 0.74 -17.09
CA ALA A 323 -9.95 1.29 -17.18
C ALA A 323 -10.95 0.46 -16.37
N ALA A 324 -10.88 -0.87 -16.45
CA ALA A 324 -11.70 -1.78 -15.66
C ALA A 324 -11.45 -1.62 -14.17
N LEU A 325 -10.19 -1.45 -13.74
CA LEU A 325 -9.84 -1.22 -12.35
C LEU A 325 -10.42 0.10 -11.81
N TRP A 326 -10.51 1.13 -12.66
CA TRP A 326 -11.15 2.40 -12.30
C TRP A 326 -12.69 2.29 -12.26
N LEU A 327 -13.29 1.57 -13.21
CA LEU A 327 -14.75 1.48 -13.37
C LEU A 327 -15.40 0.33 -12.58
N ALA A 328 -14.61 -0.57 -11.98
CA ALA A 328 -15.13 -1.75 -11.30
C ALA A 328 -16.11 -1.36 -10.17
N PRO A 329 -17.32 -1.98 -10.12
CA PRO A 329 -18.28 -1.72 -9.07
C PRO A 329 -17.70 -2.09 -7.70
N VAL A 330 -17.86 -1.16 -6.76
CA VAL A 330 -17.02 -0.92 -5.57
C VAL A 330 -17.13 -2.01 -4.48
N HIS A 331 -17.94 -3.06 -4.68
CA HIS A 331 -18.38 -3.98 -3.62
C HIS A 331 -17.86 -5.43 -3.73
N HIS A 332 -17.18 -5.82 -4.82
CA HIS A 332 -16.69 -7.20 -4.99
C HIS A 332 -15.17 -7.30 -4.94
N TYR A 333 -14.63 -7.69 -3.77
CA TYR A 333 -13.20 -7.91 -3.54
C TYR A 333 -12.56 -8.86 -4.58
N ALA A 334 -13.23 -9.95 -4.96
CA ALA A 334 -12.72 -10.90 -5.95
C ALA A 334 -12.54 -10.26 -7.35
N LEU A 335 -13.41 -9.32 -7.73
CA LEU A 335 -13.30 -8.61 -9.00
C LEU A 335 -12.11 -7.64 -8.96
N LEU A 336 -11.95 -6.88 -7.87
CA LEU A 336 -10.79 -6.00 -7.66
C LEU A 336 -9.47 -6.77 -7.70
N ALA A 337 -9.43 -7.93 -7.03
CA ALA A 337 -8.30 -8.84 -7.05
C ALA A 337 -8.00 -9.37 -8.46
N GLY A 338 -9.04 -9.72 -9.23
CA GLY A 338 -8.92 -10.09 -10.63
C GLY A 338 -8.40 -8.96 -11.52
N CYS A 339 -8.84 -7.72 -11.28
CA CYS A 339 -8.34 -6.54 -12.00
C CYS A 339 -6.86 -6.27 -11.68
N PHE A 340 -6.44 -6.38 -10.41
CA PHE A 340 -5.02 -6.26 -10.03
C PHE A 340 -4.16 -7.32 -10.72
N PHE A 341 -4.61 -8.57 -10.73
CA PHE A 341 -3.96 -9.65 -11.48
C PHE A 341 -3.86 -9.33 -12.97
N ALA A 342 -4.95 -8.87 -13.60
CA ALA A 342 -4.98 -8.55 -15.02
C ALA A 342 -4.03 -7.39 -15.38
N VAL A 343 -4.02 -6.32 -14.58
CA VAL A 343 -3.08 -5.20 -14.80
C VAL A 343 -1.64 -5.68 -14.66
N GLY A 344 -1.34 -6.51 -13.64
CA GLY A 344 -0.04 -7.16 -13.48
C GLY A 344 0.35 -7.96 -14.72
N PHE A 345 -0.55 -8.83 -15.20
CA PHE A 345 -0.34 -9.65 -16.38
C PHE A 345 0.01 -8.81 -17.61
N PHE A 346 -0.73 -7.74 -17.88
CA PHE A 346 -0.52 -6.94 -19.07
C PHE A 346 0.61 -5.91 -18.98
N VAL A 347 1.00 -5.44 -17.78
CA VAL A 347 2.06 -4.43 -17.64
C VAL A 347 3.47 -5.04 -17.73
N PHE A 348 3.67 -6.26 -17.24
CA PHE A 348 4.99 -6.90 -17.21
C PHE A 348 5.48 -7.36 -18.60
N GLY A 349 4.56 -7.66 -19.52
CA GLY A 349 4.93 -8.01 -20.90
C GLY A 349 5.69 -6.87 -21.62
N PRO A 350 5.11 -5.67 -21.77
CA PRO A 350 5.79 -4.50 -22.33
C PRO A 350 7.04 -4.12 -21.54
N GLN A 351 6.99 -4.21 -20.20
CA GLN A 351 8.16 -3.96 -19.34
C GLN A 351 9.36 -4.85 -19.71
N MET A 352 9.14 -6.11 -20.07
CA MET A 352 10.21 -7.01 -20.47
C MET A 352 10.57 -6.83 -21.96
N LEU A 353 9.56 -6.89 -22.83
CA LEU A 353 9.74 -6.97 -24.28
C LEU A 353 10.33 -5.69 -24.88
N ILE A 354 10.10 -4.50 -24.31
CA ILE A 354 10.72 -3.25 -24.77
C ILE A 354 12.24 -3.30 -24.60
N GLY A 355 12.72 -3.78 -23.46
CA GLY A 355 14.16 -3.94 -23.20
C GLY A 355 14.79 -4.94 -24.16
N LEU A 356 14.12 -6.06 -24.40
CA LEU A 356 14.54 -7.08 -25.36
C LEU A 356 14.56 -6.54 -26.81
N ALA A 357 13.51 -5.84 -27.23
CA ALA A 357 13.41 -5.24 -28.56
C ALA A 357 14.56 -4.26 -28.81
N ALA A 358 14.90 -3.43 -27.82
CA ALA A 358 16.01 -2.49 -27.96
C ALA A 358 17.38 -3.18 -28.11
N VAL A 359 17.60 -4.28 -27.39
CA VAL A 359 18.83 -5.08 -27.53
C VAL A 359 18.90 -5.71 -28.93
N GLU A 360 17.79 -6.20 -29.46
CA GLU A 360 17.72 -6.79 -30.80
C GLU A 360 17.86 -5.75 -31.92
N CYS A 361 17.45 -4.51 -31.69
CA CYS A 361 17.61 -3.39 -32.63
C CYS A 361 18.97 -2.69 -32.51
N GLY A 362 19.75 -3.06 -31.50
CA GLY A 362 21.06 -2.49 -31.25
C GLY A 362 22.21 -3.44 -31.57
N HIS A 363 23.42 -2.96 -31.31
CA HIS A 363 24.65 -3.71 -31.48
C HIS A 363 24.73 -4.85 -30.46
N LYS A 364 25.03 -6.07 -30.91
CA LYS A 364 25.00 -7.28 -30.05
C LYS A 364 25.90 -7.16 -28.81
N GLY A 365 27.10 -6.60 -28.97
CA GLY A 365 28.05 -6.37 -27.88
C GLY A 365 27.67 -5.25 -26.90
N ALA A 366 26.57 -4.52 -27.14
CA ALA A 366 26.10 -3.39 -26.34
C ALA A 366 24.86 -3.71 -25.48
N ALA A 367 24.51 -4.99 -25.33
CA ALA A 367 23.25 -5.40 -24.71
C ALA A 367 23.10 -4.86 -23.27
N GLY A 368 24.16 -4.88 -22.47
CA GLY A 368 24.16 -4.33 -21.12
C GLY A 368 23.96 -2.80 -21.13
N SER A 369 24.63 -2.11 -22.04
CA SER A 369 24.61 -0.66 -22.20
C SER A 369 23.25 -0.15 -22.70
N ILE A 370 22.65 -0.83 -23.68
CA ILE A 370 21.32 -0.49 -24.21
C ILE A 370 20.26 -0.64 -23.12
N THR A 371 20.26 -1.78 -22.42
CA THR A 371 19.30 -2.01 -21.33
C THR A 371 19.55 -1.12 -20.12
N GLY A 372 20.80 -0.71 -19.90
CA GLY A 372 21.17 0.30 -18.92
C GLY A 372 20.68 1.70 -19.29
N PHE A 373 20.83 2.10 -20.55
CA PHE A 373 20.35 3.38 -21.07
C PHE A 373 18.83 3.48 -20.97
N LEU A 374 18.11 2.45 -21.41
CA LEU A 374 16.67 2.35 -21.18
C LEU A 374 16.31 2.34 -19.69
N GLY A 375 17.17 1.74 -18.87
CA GLY A 375 17.07 1.78 -17.41
C GLY A 375 16.91 3.19 -16.87
N LEU A 376 17.65 4.18 -17.38
CA LEU A 376 17.52 5.58 -16.95
C LEU A 376 16.07 6.07 -17.06
N PHE A 377 15.42 5.79 -18.19
CA PHE A 377 14.04 6.19 -18.44
C PHE A 377 13.05 5.39 -17.59
N ALA A 378 13.25 4.08 -17.46
CA ALA A 378 12.43 3.24 -16.58
C ALA A 378 12.42 3.76 -15.14
N TYR A 379 13.60 4.00 -14.57
CA TYR A 379 13.71 4.42 -13.18
C TYR A 379 13.39 5.90 -12.97
N LEU A 380 13.47 6.73 -14.01
CA LEU A 380 12.83 8.04 -14.01
C LEU A 380 11.30 7.90 -13.87
N GLY A 381 10.67 7.00 -14.63
CA GLY A 381 9.25 6.67 -14.48
C GLY A 381 8.90 6.16 -13.08
N ALA A 382 9.75 5.30 -12.50
CA ALA A 382 9.60 4.83 -11.13
C ALA A 382 9.71 5.98 -10.10
N ALA A 383 10.67 6.91 -10.29
CA ALA A 383 10.79 8.10 -9.45
C ALA A 383 9.58 9.03 -9.57
N LEU A 384 8.99 9.17 -10.77
CA LEU A 384 7.75 9.91 -10.98
C LEU A 384 6.55 9.28 -10.25
N ALA A 385 6.52 7.95 -10.13
CA ALA A 385 5.51 7.23 -9.35
C ALA A 385 5.68 7.40 -7.82
N GLY A 386 6.80 7.96 -7.36
CA GLY A 386 7.03 8.29 -5.95
C GLY A 386 6.45 9.66 -5.57
N TRP A 387 7.34 10.61 -5.24
CA TRP A 387 6.95 11.95 -4.76
C TRP A 387 6.06 12.76 -5.73
N PRO A 388 6.31 12.80 -7.05
CA PRO A 388 5.44 13.55 -7.96
C PRO A 388 4.01 12.99 -8.00
N LEU A 389 3.85 11.67 -8.04
CA LEU A 389 2.54 11.02 -8.00
C LEU A 389 1.83 11.26 -6.66
N SER A 390 2.56 11.26 -5.53
CA SER A 390 1.96 11.56 -4.23
C SER A 390 1.33 12.95 -4.21
N ARG A 391 1.96 13.95 -4.83
CA ARG A 391 1.40 15.30 -4.96
C ARG A 391 0.14 15.36 -5.82
N VAL A 392 0.05 14.53 -6.85
CA VAL A 392 -1.18 14.39 -7.65
C VAL A 392 -2.29 13.77 -6.80
N ILE A 393 -1.98 12.75 -6.00
CA ILE A 393 -2.93 12.12 -5.08
C ILE A 393 -3.39 13.12 -4.01
N GLU A 394 -2.49 13.94 -3.45
CA GLU A 394 -2.83 14.99 -2.48
C GLU A 394 -3.73 16.08 -3.08
N GLY A 395 -3.51 16.48 -4.33
CA GLY A 395 -4.28 17.55 -4.99
C GLY A 395 -5.62 17.09 -5.58
N TYR A 396 -5.64 15.91 -6.21
CA TYR A 396 -6.76 15.43 -7.03
C TYR A 396 -7.36 14.10 -6.55
N GLY A 397 -6.88 13.57 -5.42
CA GLY A 397 -7.29 12.29 -4.86
C GLY A 397 -6.91 11.09 -5.71
N TRP A 398 -7.47 9.93 -5.37
CA TRP A 398 -7.26 8.67 -6.10
C TRP A 398 -7.70 8.74 -7.57
N SER A 399 -8.73 9.54 -7.89
CA SER A 399 -9.12 9.83 -9.28
C SER A 399 -8.01 10.45 -10.11
N GLY A 400 -7.18 11.31 -9.51
CA GLY A 400 -6.01 11.89 -10.18
C GLY A 400 -4.98 10.84 -10.58
N MET A 401 -4.71 9.87 -9.70
CA MET A 401 -3.83 8.73 -9.99
C MET A 401 -4.38 7.92 -11.18
N PHE A 402 -5.62 7.43 -11.12
CA PHE A 402 -6.18 6.60 -12.20
C PHE A 402 -6.33 7.33 -13.53
N SER A 403 -6.62 8.63 -13.50
CA SER A 403 -6.61 9.47 -14.72
C SER A 403 -5.21 9.50 -15.34
N LEU A 404 -4.18 9.77 -14.52
CA LEU A 404 -2.79 9.79 -14.98
C LEU A 404 -2.35 8.43 -15.53
N LEU A 405 -2.71 7.33 -14.85
CA LEU A 405 -2.37 5.97 -15.30
C LEU A 405 -3.06 5.60 -16.62
N SER A 406 -4.33 5.98 -16.77
CA SER A 406 -5.08 5.75 -18.01
C SER A 406 -4.49 6.54 -19.18
N ILE A 407 -4.17 7.82 -18.96
CA ILE A 407 -3.47 8.65 -19.95
C ILE A 407 -2.12 8.04 -20.32
N ALA A 408 -1.34 7.61 -19.33
CA ALA A 408 -0.05 6.95 -19.55
C ALA A 408 -0.20 5.67 -20.39
N ALA A 409 -1.22 4.85 -20.13
CA ALA A 409 -1.47 3.61 -20.88
C ALA A 409 -1.85 3.90 -22.35
N VAL A 410 -2.68 4.91 -22.59
CA VAL A 410 -3.07 5.34 -23.95
C VAL A 410 -1.87 5.92 -24.71
N LEU A 411 -1.13 6.85 -24.09
CA LEU A 411 0.07 7.43 -24.67
C LEU A 411 1.11 6.37 -25.02
N MET A 412 1.27 5.37 -24.16
CA MET A 412 2.15 4.23 -24.41
C MET A 412 1.72 3.46 -25.66
N GLY A 413 0.43 3.16 -25.81
CA GLY A 413 -0.11 2.51 -27.01
C GLY A 413 0.16 3.31 -28.28
N LEU A 414 -0.06 4.63 -28.24
CA LEU A 414 0.19 5.54 -29.37
C LEU A 414 1.67 5.61 -29.74
N LEU A 415 2.56 5.74 -28.74
CA LEU A 415 4.02 5.79 -28.96
C LEU A 415 4.57 4.49 -29.55
N LEU A 416 3.94 3.36 -29.27
CA LEU A 416 4.38 2.05 -29.76
C LEU A 416 3.76 1.67 -31.13
N MET A 417 2.80 2.43 -31.66
CA MET A 417 2.23 2.17 -33.00
C MET A 417 3.25 2.26 -34.16
N PRO A 418 4.19 3.22 -34.21
CA PRO A 418 5.19 3.30 -35.27
C PRO A 418 6.09 2.07 -35.37
N LEU A 419 6.38 1.41 -34.23
CA LEU A 419 7.12 0.15 -34.20
C LEU A 419 6.39 -0.95 -34.96
N LEU A 420 5.06 -1.01 -34.85
CA LEU A 420 4.27 -1.98 -35.59
C LEU A 420 4.24 -1.66 -37.07
N MET A 421 4.06 -0.39 -37.46
CA MET A 421 4.13 0.03 -38.86
C MET A 421 5.48 -0.34 -39.49
N ALA A 422 6.59 -0.12 -38.79
CA ALA A 422 7.92 -0.52 -39.26
C ALA A 422 8.04 -2.04 -39.42
N SER A 423 7.61 -2.82 -38.42
CA SER A 423 7.69 -4.29 -38.45
C SER A 423 6.79 -4.95 -39.52
N VAL A 424 5.58 -4.43 -39.70
CA VAL A 424 4.62 -4.84 -40.74
C VAL A 424 5.15 -4.48 -42.13
N THR A 425 5.79 -3.32 -42.30
CA THR A 425 6.38 -2.93 -43.60
C THR A 425 7.52 -3.86 -44.01
N THR A 426 8.35 -4.33 -43.08
CA THR A 426 9.36 -5.35 -43.36
C THR A 426 8.78 -6.73 -43.70
N LEU A 427 7.68 -7.14 -43.04
CA LEU A 427 6.96 -8.38 -43.36
C LEU A 427 6.27 -8.34 -44.74
N TYR A 428 5.69 -7.19 -45.09
CA TYR A 428 5.08 -6.97 -46.41
C TYR A 428 6.10 -7.02 -47.56
N ARG A 429 7.36 -6.69 -47.27
CA ARG A 429 8.45 -6.75 -48.27
C ARG A 429 8.95 -8.17 -48.55
N GLU A 430 8.71 -9.12 -47.64
CA GLU A 430 9.08 -10.55 -47.81
C GLU A 430 7.90 -11.44 -48.27
N LYS A 431 6.65 -11.02 -48.07
CA LYS A 431 5.46 -11.78 -48.50
C LYS A 431 4.53 -10.95 -49.38
N ASP A 432 4.89 -10.81 -50.65
CA ASP A 432 3.93 -10.37 -51.66
C ASP A 432 3.24 -11.59 -52.29
N LYS A 433 2.00 -11.86 -51.85
CA LYS A 433 0.82 -12.17 -52.68
C LYS A 433 -0.32 -12.75 -51.82
N THR A 434 -1.46 -12.06 -51.90
CA THR A 434 -2.82 -12.47 -51.49
C THR A 434 -3.11 -12.62 -49.99
N MET A 435 -3.53 -11.54 -49.32
CA MET A 435 -4.74 -11.52 -48.49
C MET A 435 -5.12 -10.11 -48.02
N LYS A 436 -6.43 -9.90 -47.90
CA LYS A 436 -7.14 -8.61 -47.96
C LYS A 436 -6.98 -7.71 -46.73
N LYS A 437 -7.08 -6.41 -47.04
CA LYS A 437 -7.02 -5.16 -46.25
C LYS A 437 -7.99 -5.01 -45.05
N THR A 438 -8.55 -6.09 -44.51
CA THR A 438 -9.80 -6.01 -43.73
C THR A 438 -9.64 -5.96 -42.20
N TRP A 439 -8.43 -6.14 -41.65
CA TRP A 439 -8.24 -6.24 -40.19
C TRP A 439 -7.80 -4.93 -39.51
N VAL A 440 -7.28 -3.96 -40.28
CA VAL A 440 -6.70 -2.71 -39.74
C VAL A 440 -7.77 -1.64 -39.47
N THR A 441 -8.86 -1.65 -40.23
CA THR A 441 -9.94 -0.65 -40.10
C THR A 441 -10.91 -0.94 -38.95
N THR A 442 -11.04 -2.19 -38.51
CA THR A 442 -11.97 -2.57 -37.44
C THR A 442 -11.44 -2.23 -36.04
N LEU A 443 -10.12 -2.26 -35.81
CA LEU A 443 -9.50 -1.92 -34.53
C LEU A 443 -9.45 -0.40 -34.25
N ILE A 444 -9.42 0.43 -35.30
CA ILE A 444 -9.43 1.90 -35.19
C ILE A 444 -10.83 2.39 -34.76
N ALA A 445 -11.90 1.72 -35.18
CA ALA A 445 -13.27 2.07 -34.82
C ALA A 445 -13.62 1.73 -33.36
N SER A 446 -13.04 0.65 -32.79
CA SER A 446 -13.31 0.23 -31.41
C SER A 446 -12.57 1.07 -30.36
N GLY A 447 -11.38 1.60 -30.68
CA GLY A 447 -10.59 2.43 -29.76
C GLY A 447 -11.09 3.86 -29.59
N ILE A 448 -11.78 4.41 -30.61
CA ILE A 448 -12.31 5.78 -30.59
C ILE A 448 -13.73 5.81 -29.97
N ALA A 449 -14.47 4.70 -30.00
CA ALA A 449 -15.81 4.61 -29.41
C ALA A 449 -15.82 4.52 -27.87
N LEU A 450 -14.71 4.13 -27.22
CA LEU A 450 -14.61 4.13 -25.74
C LEU A 450 -14.14 5.45 -25.14
N ALA A 451 -13.60 6.38 -25.94
CA ALA A 451 -13.17 7.69 -25.45
C ALA A 451 -14.33 8.70 -25.29
N THR A 452 -15.49 8.42 -25.90
CA THR A 452 -16.65 9.34 -25.93
C THR A 452 -17.75 9.03 -24.92
N LEU A 453 -17.57 8.05 -24.03
CA LEU A 453 -18.47 7.78 -22.90
C LEU A 453 -18.04 8.48 -21.59
N SER A 454 -17.18 9.50 -21.67
CA SER A 454 -17.03 10.49 -20.59
C SER A 454 -18.19 11.50 -20.61
N GLY A 455 -19.42 10.99 -20.75
CA GLY A 455 -20.63 11.76 -20.56
C GLY A 455 -20.74 12.10 -19.08
N ALA A 456 -20.64 13.38 -18.78
CA ALA A 456 -20.87 13.95 -17.46
C ALA A 456 -22.25 13.52 -16.94
N ALA A 457 -22.29 12.47 -16.13
CA ALA A 457 -23.37 12.28 -15.18
C ALA A 457 -23.11 13.26 -14.02
N HIS A 458 -23.77 14.40 -14.08
CA HIS A 458 -23.95 15.30 -12.95
C HIS A 458 -24.71 14.54 -11.86
N ALA A 459 -24.00 13.80 -11.01
CA ALA A 459 -24.53 13.40 -9.71
C ALA A 459 -24.67 14.67 -8.85
N LYS A 460 -25.84 14.86 -8.25
CA LYS A 460 -26.10 15.95 -7.30
C LYS A 460 -25.25 15.76 -6.05
N GLY A 461 -24.09 16.40 -6.03
CA GLY A 461 -23.25 16.60 -4.85
C GLY A 461 -22.59 15.33 -4.28
N ARG A 462 -21.45 15.53 -3.60
CA ARG A 462 -20.74 14.51 -2.84
C ARG A 462 -20.88 14.83 -1.35
N LEU A 463 -20.73 13.84 -0.49
CA LEU A 463 -20.51 14.04 0.94
C LEU A 463 -19.38 13.12 1.42
N VAL A 464 -18.37 13.69 2.07
CA VAL A 464 -17.29 12.92 2.69
C VAL A 464 -17.40 13.04 4.21
N VAL A 465 -17.50 11.90 4.90
CA VAL A 465 -17.71 11.85 6.35
C VAL A 465 -16.49 11.24 7.04
N TYR A 466 -15.89 11.95 7.99
CA TYR A 466 -14.99 11.35 8.97
C TYR A 466 -15.82 10.71 10.06
N CYS A 467 -15.85 9.38 10.08
CA CYS A 467 -16.68 8.64 11.01
C CYS A 467 -15.82 8.05 12.14
N SER A 468 -16.19 8.34 13.39
CA SER A 468 -15.50 7.79 14.57
C SER A 468 -16.32 6.76 15.36
N ALA A 469 -17.47 6.34 14.81
CA ALA A 469 -18.28 5.23 15.32
C ALA A 469 -17.76 3.85 14.84
N THR A 470 -18.59 2.80 14.99
CA THR A 470 -18.33 1.47 14.41
C THR A 470 -18.45 1.52 12.88
N ASN A 471 -17.75 0.62 12.19
CA ASN A 471 -17.73 0.66 10.72
C ASN A 471 -19.12 0.39 10.14
N GLU A 472 -19.84 -0.53 10.77
CA GLU A 472 -21.20 -0.92 10.45
C GLU A 472 -22.19 0.24 10.59
N MET A 473 -22.08 1.03 11.66
CA MET A 473 -22.89 2.25 11.86
C MET A 473 -22.54 3.32 10.83
N CYS A 474 -21.25 3.56 10.58
CA CYS A 474 -20.81 4.53 9.57
C CYS A 474 -21.33 4.18 8.18
N GLU A 475 -21.25 2.91 7.79
CA GLU A 475 -21.72 2.40 6.51
C GLU A 475 -23.25 2.49 6.39
N ALA A 476 -23.99 2.02 7.40
CA ALA A 476 -25.45 2.08 7.39
C ALA A 476 -25.96 3.51 7.24
N GLU A 477 -25.43 4.44 8.05
CA GLU A 477 -25.87 5.83 8.07
C GLU A 477 -25.54 6.58 6.78
N THR A 478 -24.31 6.45 6.29
CA THR A 478 -23.89 7.15 5.08
C THR A 478 -24.53 6.56 3.82
N LYS A 479 -24.79 5.24 3.80
CA LYS A 479 -25.51 4.59 2.70
C LYS A 479 -26.97 5.02 2.67
N ALA A 480 -27.68 4.93 3.79
CA ALA A 480 -29.09 5.31 3.86
C ALA A 480 -29.30 6.80 3.54
N PHE A 481 -28.41 7.67 4.02
CA PHE A 481 -28.41 9.07 3.62
C PHE A 481 -28.23 9.23 2.10
N GLY A 482 -27.24 8.55 1.52
CA GLY A 482 -26.95 8.65 0.10
C GLY A 482 -28.12 8.19 -0.78
N GLU A 483 -28.78 7.10 -0.39
CA GLU A 483 -29.97 6.58 -1.07
C GLU A 483 -31.18 7.51 -0.92
N LYS A 484 -31.41 8.06 0.29
CA LYS A 484 -32.57 8.92 0.58
C LYS A 484 -32.49 10.28 -0.11
N TYR A 485 -31.30 10.87 -0.15
CA TYR A 485 -31.10 12.23 -0.65
C TYR A 485 -30.45 12.30 -2.04
N ASP A 486 -30.21 11.15 -2.69
CA ASP A 486 -29.53 11.04 -3.98
C ASP A 486 -28.15 11.73 -3.98
N VAL A 487 -27.37 11.49 -2.92
CA VAL A 487 -26.04 12.07 -2.70
C VAL A 487 -24.97 10.98 -2.71
N LYS A 488 -23.86 11.21 -3.42
CA LYS A 488 -22.73 10.28 -3.38
C LYS A 488 -21.97 10.42 -2.06
N THR A 489 -22.16 9.48 -1.14
CA THR A 489 -21.46 9.45 0.14
C THR A 489 -20.19 8.62 0.11
N SER A 490 -19.23 8.99 0.95
CA SER A 490 -18.06 8.18 1.30
C SER A 490 -17.69 8.49 2.74
N PHE A 491 -17.18 7.51 3.48
CA PHE A 491 -16.69 7.76 4.84
C PHE A 491 -15.29 7.19 5.04
N ILE A 492 -14.55 7.79 5.96
CA ILE A 492 -13.27 7.30 6.44
C ILE A 492 -13.42 7.03 7.93
N ARG A 493 -13.23 5.76 8.33
CA ARG A 493 -13.34 5.35 9.73
C ARG A 493 -12.00 5.55 10.44
N ASN A 494 -12.01 6.31 11.54
CA ASN A 494 -10.86 6.47 12.44
C ASN A 494 -11.32 6.50 13.91
N GLY A 495 -10.40 6.52 14.88
CA GLY A 495 -10.75 6.83 16.27
C GLY A 495 -10.83 8.35 16.47
N SER A 496 -11.66 8.82 17.42
CA SER A 496 -11.91 10.28 17.62
C SER A 496 -10.63 11.10 17.79
N GLY A 497 -9.62 10.58 18.52
CA GLY A 497 -8.32 11.26 18.69
C GLY A 497 -7.51 11.34 17.40
N SER A 498 -7.49 10.26 16.62
CA SER A 498 -6.86 10.23 15.29
C SER A 498 -7.60 11.13 14.29
N THR A 499 -8.93 11.20 14.37
CA THR A 499 -9.75 12.11 13.56
C THR A 499 -9.44 13.57 13.88
N LEU A 500 -9.34 13.94 15.16
CA LEU A 500 -8.91 15.30 15.56
C LEU A 500 -7.54 15.66 14.96
N ALA A 501 -6.54 14.79 15.12
CA ALA A 501 -5.21 15.02 14.58
C ALA A 501 -5.22 15.20 13.05
N LYS A 502 -6.07 14.43 12.36
CA LYS A 502 -6.28 14.54 10.91
C LYS A 502 -6.96 15.85 10.53
N VAL A 503 -8.00 16.26 11.25
CA VAL A 503 -8.72 17.53 11.00
C VAL A 503 -7.81 18.74 11.24
N ASP A 504 -6.98 18.74 12.29
CA ASP A 504 -6.00 19.82 12.52
C ASP A 504 -4.91 19.86 11.44
N ALA A 505 -4.40 18.70 11.02
CA ALA A 505 -3.43 18.62 9.92
C ALA A 505 -4.01 19.13 8.59
N GLU A 506 -5.30 18.89 8.36
CA GLU A 506 -6.01 19.28 7.14
C GLU A 506 -6.68 20.66 7.21
N LYS A 507 -6.47 21.45 8.27
CA LYS A 507 -7.21 22.71 8.52
C LYS A 507 -7.18 23.75 7.38
N LYS A 508 -6.17 23.71 6.51
CA LYS A 508 -6.08 24.60 5.33
C LYS A 508 -6.82 24.06 4.10
N ASN A 509 -7.07 22.75 4.06
CA ASN A 509 -7.71 22.05 2.94
C ASN A 509 -8.42 20.78 3.45
N PRO A 510 -9.59 20.92 4.10
CA PRO A 510 -10.30 19.78 4.65
C PRO A 510 -10.70 18.78 3.55
N GLN A 511 -10.44 17.50 3.77
CA GLN A 511 -10.82 16.44 2.82
C GLN A 511 -12.19 15.82 3.13
N ALA A 512 -12.76 16.13 4.30
CA ALA A 512 -14.11 15.76 4.70
C ALA A 512 -15.01 16.98 4.90
N ASP A 513 -16.32 16.73 4.85
CA ASP A 513 -17.36 17.74 5.05
C ASP A 513 -17.93 17.68 6.47
N VAL A 514 -18.09 16.46 7.02
CA VAL A 514 -18.69 16.20 8.34
C VAL A 514 -17.79 15.26 9.14
N TRP A 515 -17.72 15.49 10.44
CA TRP A 515 -17.26 14.51 11.43
C TRP A 515 -18.47 13.93 12.17
N TYR A 516 -18.67 12.62 12.07
CA TYR A 516 -19.78 11.89 12.69
C TYR A 516 -19.32 10.81 13.68
N GLY A 517 -19.97 10.74 14.83
CA GLY A 517 -19.75 9.73 15.86
C GLY A 517 -18.46 9.89 16.67
N GLY A 518 -18.27 8.94 17.61
CA GLY A 518 -17.23 8.95 18.62
C GLY A 518 -17.43 10.04 19.68
N THR A 519 -16.66 9.95 20.76
CA THR A 519 -16.64 10.91 21.88
C THR A 519 -16.69 12.37 21.43
N LEU A 520 -17.48 13.20 22.11
CA LEU A 520 -17.62 14.63 21.88
C LEU A 520 -16.37 15.42 22.27
N ASP A 521 -15.55 14.97 23.23
CA ASP A 521 -14.42 15.77 23.75
C ASP A 521 -13.45 16.22 22.63
N PRO A 522 -12.99 15.36 21.70
CA PRO A 522 -12.17 15.78 20.57
C PRO A 522 -12.89 16.69 19.57
N GLN A 523 -14.21 16.57 19.40
CA GLN A 523 -15.00 17.48 18.56
C GLN A 523 -15.11 18.87 19.21
N SER A 524 -15.37 18.92 20.52
CA SER A 524 -15.36 20.14 21.32
C SER A 524 -14.02 20.87 21.23
N GLN A 525 -12.91 20.12 21.33
CA GLN A 525 -11.56 20.64 21.11
C GLN A 525 -11.37 21.19 19.68
N ALA A 526 -11.85 20.50 18.65
CA ALA A 526 -11.79 21.01 17.28
C ALA A 526 -12.57 22.34 17.14
N GLY A 527 -13.67 22.51 17.87
CA GLY A 527 -14.40 23.77 17.99
C GLY A 527 -13.53 24.89 18.55
N GLU A 528 -12.87 24.68 19.71
CA GLU A 528 -11.95 25.66 20.32
C GLU A 528 -10.78 26.02 19.39
N MET A 529 -10.29 25.06 18.62
CA MET A 529 -9.22 25.27 17.63
C MET A 529 -9.70 26.00 16.37
N GLY A 530 -11.00 26.34 16.28
CA GLY A 530 -11.59 27.04 15.15
C GLY A 530 -11.67 26.19 13.88
N LEU A 531 -11.75 24.86 14.02
CA LEU A 531 -11.77 23.88 12.94
C LEU A 531 -13.18 23.46 12.51
N LEU A 532 -14.21 23.86 13.26
CA LEU A 532 -15.60 23.49 13.00
C LEU A 532 -16.42 24.70 12.54
N GLN A 533 -17.51 24.41 11.83
CA GLN A 533 -18.49 25.40 11.39
C GLN A 533 -19.78 25.25 12.20
N PRO A 534 -20.35 26.33 12.76
CA PRO A 534 -21.56 26.23 13.55
C PRO A 534 -22.77 25.93 12.68
N TYR A 535 -23.64 25.04 13.15
CA TYR A 535 -24.90 24.75 12.47
C TYR A 535 -25.97 24.26 13.46
N LYS A 536 -27.09 24.98 13.51
CA LYS A 536 -28.25 24.61 14.32
C LYS A 536 -29.24 23.83 13.47
N SER A 537 -29.34 22.52 13.73
CA SER A 537 -30.31 21.64 13.06
C SER A 537 -31.76 21.94 13.52
N PRO A 538 -32.76 21.86 12.63
CA PRO A 538 -34.18 21.84 13.01
C PRO A 538 -34.55 20.66 13.93
N ASN A 539 -33.81 19.55 13.90
CA ASN A 539 -34.09 18.38 14.73
C ASN A 539 -33.58 18.52 16.19
N LEU A 540 -32.92 19.63 16.52
CA LEU A 540 -32.31 19.83 17.84
C LEU A 540 -33.35 19.84 18.99
N ASP A 541 -34.58 20.27 18.74
CA ASP A 541 -35.63 20.28 19.77
C ASP A 541 -36.05 18.86 20.21
N GLN A 542 -35.80 17.86 19.36
CA GLN A 542 -36.05 16.44 19.66
C GLN A 542 -34.89 15.79 20.42
N VAL A 543 -33.74 16.45 20.52
CA VAL A 543 -32.61 15.99 21.34
C VAL A 543 -32.90 16.30 22.82
N MET A 544 -32.56 15.35 23.70
CA MET A 544 -32.65 15.52 25.16
C MET A 544 -32.12 16.88 25.61
N THR A 545 -32.88 17.58 26.48
CA THR A 545 -32.63 18.99 26.84
C THR A 545 -31.20 19.24 27.32
N GLN A 546 -30.62 18.32 28.11
CA GLN A 546 -29.26 18.41 28.63
C GLN A 546 -28.15 18.23 27.57
N PHE A 547 -28.47 17.74 26.37
CA PHE A 547 -27.50 17.43 25.31
C PHE A 547 -27.67 18.28 24.03
N ARG A 548 -28.44 19.37 24.09
CA ARG A 548 -28.70 20.23 22.91
C ARG A 548 -27.48 21.03 22.43
N ASP A 549 -26.62 21.50 23.33
CA ASP A 549 -25.35 22.16 22.99
C ASP A 549 -24.25 21.77 24.00
N PRO A 550 -23.82 20.49 24.00
CA PRO A 550 -22.99 19.93 25.06
C PRO A 550 -21.50 20.23 24.90
N ALA A 551 -21.07 20.76 23.76
CA ALA A 551 -19.68 21.14 23.54
C ALA A 551 -19.31 22.39 24.36
N LYS A 552 -18.02 22.54 24.67
CA LYS A 552 -17.53 23.70 25.43
C LYS A 552 -17.74 25.01 24.67
N LEU A 553 -17.41 25.04 23.38
CA LEU A 553 -17.70 26.18 22.51
C LEU A 553 -19.18 26.15 22.13
N LYS A 554 -19.97 27.03 22.76
CA LYS A 554 -21.41 27.15 22.50
C LYS A 554 -21.69 27.71 21.10
N GLY A 555 -22.85 27.34 20.56
CA GLY A 555 -23.30 27.74 19.22
C GLY A 555 -23.59 26.57 18.28
N ASN A 556 -23.73 25.35 18.78
CA ASN A 556 -23.97 24.13 17.98
C ASN A 556 -22.86 23.89 16.95
N TYR A 557 -21.60 24.00 17.38
CA TYR A 557 -20.45 23.54 16.60
C TYR A 557 -20.38 22.01 16.54
N SER A 558 -20.92 21.35 17.57
CA SER A 558 -21.07 19.90 17.67
C SER A 558 -22.41 19.56 18.32
N SER A 559 -23.17 18.66 17.70
CA SER A 559 -24.48 18.20 18.20
C SER A 559 -24.41 16.78 18.72
N ALA A 560 -25.23 16.43 19.72
CA ALA A 560 -25.27 15.10 20.32
C ALA A 560 -26.18 14.12 19.57
N VAL A 561 -25.63 12.99 19.14
CA VAL A 561 -26.32 11.93 18.41
C VAL A 561 -26.69 10.75 19.30
N TYR A 562 -25.81 10.36 20.22
CA TYR A 562 -26.02 9.21 21.10
C TYR A 562 -25.22 9.34 22.39
N VAL A 563 -25.46 8.44 23.34
CA VAL A 563 -24.72 8.32 24.60
C VAL A 563 -24.16 6.91 24.74
N GLY A 564 -22.87 6.83 25.06
CA GLY A 564 -22.15 5.57 25.31
C GLY A 564 -21.70 5.47 26.76
N ILE A 565 -22.08 4.39 27.45
CA ILE A 565 -21.75 4.21 28.87
C ILE A 565 -20.41 3.52 29.01
N LEU A 566 -19.47 4.15 29.73
CA LEU A 566 -18.17 3.53 30.00
C LEU A 566 -18.33 2.43 31.05
N GLY A 567 -17.62 1.32 30.88
CA GLY A 567 -17.54 0.26 31.87
C GLY A 567 -16.48 -0.75 31.47
N PHE A 568 -16.70 -2.00 31.86
CA PHE A 568 -15.90 -3.10 31.36
C PHE A 568 -16.76 -4.35 31.14
N GLY A 569 -16.36 -5.15 30.16
CA GLY A 569 -16.93 -6.48 29.97
C GLY A 569 -15.95 -7.55 30.42
N VAL A 570 -16.50 -8.63 30.95
CA VAL A 570 -15.74 -9.78 31.42
C VAL A 570 -16.10 -11.03 30.63
N ASN A 571 -15.10 -11.78 30.19
CA ASN A 571 -15.31 -13.10 29.59
C ASN A 571 -15.45 -14.15 30.70
N THR A 572 -16.69 -14.61 30.89
CA THR A 572 -17.06 -15.54 31.97
C THR A 572 -16.37 -16.90 31.85
N GLN A 573 -16.11 -17.39 30.63
CA GLN A 573 -15.40 -18.64 30.41
C GLN A 573 -13.93 -18.50 30.78
N ARG A 574 -13.26 -17.45 30.31
CA ARG A 574 -11.84 -17.21 30.61
C ARG A 574 -11.58 -16.94 32.09
N LEU A 575 -12.46 -16.18 32.76
CA LEU A 575 -12.36 -15.99 34.21
C LEU A 575 -12.47 -17.33 34.94
N LYS A 576 -13.41 -18.20 34.54
CA LYS A 576 -13.59 -19.54 35.12
C LYS A 576 -12.37 -20.44 34.87
N GLU A 577 -11.82 -20.44 33.66
CA GLU A 577 -10.62 -21.21 33.30
C GLU A 577 -9.40 -20.80 34.13
N LYS A 578 -9.26 -19.49 34.41
CA LYS A 578 -8.16 -18.94 35.21
C LYS A 578 -8.44 -18.86 36.71
N ASN A 579 -9.62 -19.33 37.14
CA ASN A 579 -10.08 -19.25 38.53
C ASN A 579 -10.01 -17.82 39.11
N LEU A 580 -10.41 -16.83 38.31
CA LEU A 580 -10.43 -15.41 38.66
C LEU A 580 -11.84 -14.98 39.08
N PRO A 581 -11.99 -14.16 40.14
CA PRO A 581 -13.30 -13.64 40.53
C PRO A 581 -13.82 -12.61 39.50
N VAL A 582 -15.12 -12.36 39.52
CA VAL A 582 -15.75 -11.34 38.68
C VAL A 582 -15.62 -9.97 39.36
N PRO A 583 -14.89 -9.00 38.79
CA PRO A 583 -14.78 -7.65 39.35
C PRO A 583 -16.11 -6.89 39.23
N LYS A 584 -16.43 -6.06 40.23
CA LYS A 584 -17.67 -5.25 40.28
C LYS A 584 -17.40 -3.75 40.32
N CYS A 585 -16.19 -3.36 40.70
CA CYS A 585 -15.79 -1.99 40.95
C CYS A 585 -14.53 -1.67 40.15
N TRP A 586 -14.29 -0.40 39.83
CA TRP A 586 -13.04 0.03 39.17
C TRP A 586 -11.83 -0.39 40.01
N LYS A 587 -11.88 -0.18 41.33
CA LYS A 587 -10.82 -0.59 42.26
C LYS A 587 -10.52 -2.09 42.28
N ASP A 588 -11.43 -2.95 41.83
CA ASP A 588 -11.13 -4.38 41.75
C ASP A 588 -10.08 -4.68 40.67
N LEU A 589 -10.03 -3.87 39.60
CA LEU A 589 -9.16 -4.09 38.45
C LEU A 589 -7.67 -3.92 38.76
N THR A 590 -7.31 -3.34 39.91
CA THR A 590 -5.91 -3.22 40.37
C THR A 590 -5.42 -4.43 41.15
N LYS A 591 -6.30 -5.39 41.47
CA LYS A 591 -5.89 -6.61 42.19
C LYS A 591 -4.89 -7.42 41.37
N PRO A 592 -3.82 -7.95 41.98
CA PRO A 592 -2.74 -8.63 41.26
C PRO A 592 -3.17 -9.92 40.56
N GLU A 593 -4.33 -10.48 40.92
CA GLU A 593 -4.93 -11.65 40.27
C GLU A 593 -5.25 -11.40 38.78
N TYR A 594 -5.49 -10.16 38.35
CA TYR A 594 -5.79 -9.80 36.96
C TYR A 594 -4.54 -9.50 36.11
N LYS A 595 -3.35 -9.86 36.58
CA LYS A 595 -2.10 -9.52 35.89
C LYS A 595 -2.05 -10.10 34.47
N GLY A 596 -2.00 -9.20 33.47
CA GLY A 596 -1.98 -9.58 32.05
C GLY A 596 -3.34 -9.99 31.49
N GLU A 597 -4.44 -9.71 32.21
CA GLU A 597 -5.81 -10.10 31.84
C GLU A 597 -6.73 -8.92 31.54
N ILE A 598 -6.18 -7.70 31.53
CA ILE A 598 -6.93 -6.48 31.24
C ILE A 598 -6.45 -5.88 29.92
N GLN A 599 -7.37 -5.38 29.10
CA GLN A 599 -7.07 -4.51 27.96
C GLN A 599 -7.88 -3.23 28.02
N ILE A 600 -7.26 -2.14 27.60
CA ILE A 600 -7.86 -0.82 27.43
C ILE A 600 -7.17 -0.16 26.24
N ALA A 601 -7.84 0.77 25.56
CA ALA A 601 -7.19 1.48 24.46
C ALA A 601 -6.18 2.55 24.94
N ASP A 602 -5.33 3.04 24.04
CA ASP A 602 -4.42 4.17 24.29
C ASP A 602 -5.18 5.51 24.18
N PRO A 603 -5.20 6.38 25.22
CA PRO A 603 -5.92 7.65 25.20
C PRO A 603 -5.38 8.68 24.19
N GLN A 604 -4.17 8.47 23.64
CA GLN A 604 -3.64 9.30 22.57
C GLN A 604 -4.40 9.09 21.25
N SER A 605 -4.77 7.85 20.94
CA SER A 605 -5.48 7.49 19.69
C SER A 605 -6.98 7.23 19.88
N SER A 606 -7.43 6.90 21.09
CA SER A 606 -8.79 6.46 21.39
C SER A 606 -9.55 7.44 22.29
N GLY A 607 -10.74 7.86 21.84
CA GLY A 607 -11.68 8.64 22.65
C GLY A 607 -12.15 7.86 23.89
N THR A 608 -12.51 6.59 23.73
CA THR A 608 -12.95 5.71 24.83
C THR A 608 -11.95 5.67 26.00
N ALA A 609 -10.67 5.56 25.68
CA ALA A 609 -9.63 5.53 26.72
C ALA A 609 -9.42 6.90 27.36
N TYR A 610 -9.60 7.98 26.61
CA TYR A 610 -9.62 9.32 27.18
C TYR A 610 -10.82 9.53 28.10
N THR A 611 -12.03 9.07 27.72
CA THR A 611 -13.21 9.09 28.60
C THR A 611 -12.96 8.30 29.88
N ALA A 612 -12.24 7.17 29.83
CA ALA A 612 -11.83 6.44 31.03
C ALA A 612 -10.88 7.26 31.91
N LEU A 613 -9.83 7.84 31.32
CA LEU A 613 -8.89 8.72 32.02
C LEU A 613 -9.60 9.89 32.72
N ALA A 614 -10.49 10.58 32.00
CA ALA A 614 -11.29 11.68 32.53
C ALA A 614 -12.29 11.23 33.59
N THR A 615 -12.87 10.03 33.45
CA THR A 615 -13.76 9.44 34.47
C THR A 615 -13.02 9.21 35.77
N PHE A 616 -11.82 8.63 35.74
CA PHE A 616 -11.03 8.39 36.95
C PHE A 616 -10.61 9.69 37.62
N ALA A 617 -10.18 10.69 36.84
CA ALA A 617 -9.85 12.02 37.34
C ALA A 617 -11.05 12.69 38.04
N GLN A 618 -12.27 12.49 37.54
CA GLN A 618 -13.48 13.04 38.15
C GLN A 618 -13.96 12.26 39.38
N LEU A 619 -13.76 10.94 39.41
CA LEU A 619 -14.13 10.11 40.55
C LEU A 619 -13.24 10.37 41.78
N TRP A 620 -11.93 10.54 41.56
CA TRP A 620 -10.95 10.51 42.66
C TRP A 620 -10.00 11.71 42.71
N GLY A 621 -10.06 12.62 41.74
CA GLY A 621 -9.07 13.68 41.56
C GLY A 621 -7.80 13.17 40.88
N ASP A 622 -7.03 14.09 40.29
CA ASP A 622 -5.89 13.75 39.42
C ASP A 622 -4.84 12.86 40.11
N ASP A 623 -4.45 13.14 41.35
CA ASP A 623 -3.37 12.37 41.98
C ASP A 623 -3.79 10.92 42.26
N GLN A 624 -4.95 10.71 42.88
CA GLN A 624 -5.47 9.37 43.16
C GLN A 624 -5.81 8.60 41.87
N ALA A 625 -6.31 9.29 40.85
CA ALA A 625 -6.59 8.67 39.55
C ALA A 625 -5.32 8.13 38.90
N PHE A 626 -4.22 8.88 38.98
CA PHE A 626 -2.94 8.46 38.40
C PHE A 626 -2.26 7.35 39.19
N ASP A 627 -2.38 7.35 40.52
CA ASP A 627 -1.95 6.22 41.34
C ASP A 627 -2.74 4.95 41.02
N TYR A 628 -4.05 5.06 40.83
CA TYR A 628 -4.88 3.96 40.34
C TYR A 628 -4.44 3.48 38.96
N LEU A 629 -4.20 4.40 38.02
CA LEU A 629 -3.79 4.04 36.65
C LEU A 629 -2.42 3.35 36.60
N LYS A 630 -1.48 3.72 37.47
CA LYS A 630 -0.20 3.01 37.64
C LYS A 630 -0.41 1.58 38.13
N GLN A 631 -1.29 1.38 39.11
CA GLN A 631 -1.64 0.04 39.61
C GLN A 631 -2.37 -0.79 38.54
N LEU A 632 -3.29 -0.16 37.80
CA LEU A 632 -4.01 -0.80 36.70
C LEU A 632 -3.07 -1.23 35.58
N ASN A 633 -2.09 -0.39 35.23
CA ASN A 633 -1.10 -0.68 34.19
C ASN A 633 -0.34 -1.99 34.43
N ALA A 634 -0.05 -2.33 35.69
CA ALA A 634 0.57 -3.61 36.05
C ALA A 634 -0.25 -4.83 35.61
N ASN A 635 -1.58 -4.66 35.43
CA ASN A 635 -2.51 -5.69 35.00
C ASN A 635 -2.88 -5.60 33.51
N VAL A 636 -2.54 -4.50 32.83
CA VAL A 636 -2.84 -4.32 31.41
C VAL A 636 -1.89 -5.15 30.55
N SER A 637 -2.45 -6.03 29.73
CA SER A 637 -1.70 -6.83 28.75
C SER A 637 -1.32 -6.01 27.51
N GLN A 638 -2.21 -5.13 27.07
CA GLN A 638 -2.01 -4.33 25.87
C GLN A 638 -2.85 -3.06 25.90
N TYR A 639 -2.23 -1.96 25.47
CA TYR A 639 -2.94 -0.74 25.07
C TYR A 639 -3.32 -0.78 23.60
N THR A 640 -4.58 -1.02 23.29
CA THR A 640 -5.05 -1.13 21.90
C THR A 640 -5.14 0.26 21.24
N LYS A 641 -4.93 0.34 19.92
CA LYS A 641 -5.11 1.63 19.21
C LYS A 641 -6.58 2.06 19.14
N SER A 642 -7.50 1.10 19.04
CA SER A 642 -8.93 1.32 18.87
C SER A 642 -9.71 1.06 20.17
N GLY A 643 -10.67 1.92 20.47
CA GLY A 643 -11.53 1.86 21.67
C GLY A 643 -12.45 0.63 21.74
N ILE A 644 -12.84 0.07 20.59
CA ILE A 644 -13.70 -1.14 20.52
C ILE A 644 -12.90 -2.45 20.61
N ALA A 645 -11.58 -2.40 20.42
CA ALA A 645 -10.76 -3.60 20.37
C ALA A 645 -10.80 -4.42 21.69
N PRO A 646 -10.79 -3.81 22.90
CA PRO A 646 -10.93 -4.57 24.14
C PRO A 646 -12.22 -5.39 24.20
N ALA A 647 -13.34 -4.88 23.66
CA ALA A 647 -14.61 -5.61 23.64
C ALA A 647 -14.54 -6.86 22.76
N ARG A 648 -14.00 -6.73 21.54
CA ARG A 648 -13.82 -7.84 20.61
C ARG A 648 -12.82 -8.88 21.12
N ASN A 649 -11.73 -8.43 21.74
CA ASN A 649 -10.71 -9.31 22.29
C ASN A 649 -11.25 -10.07 23.51
N ALA A 650 -12.05 -9.42 24.36
CA ALA A 650 -12.76 -10.09 25.45
C ALA A 650 -13.79 -11.09 24.91
N ALA A 651 -14.55 -10.75 23.87
CA ALA A 651 -15.50 -11.65 23.22
C ALA A 651 -14.84 -12.94 22.73
N ARG A 652 -13.64 -12.83 22.15
CA ARG A 652 -12.82 -13.96 21.66
C ARG A 652 -12.06 -14.72 22.75
N GLY A 653 -12.08 -14.22 23.98
CA GLY A 653 -11.30 -14.79 25.08
C GLY A 653 -9.79 -14.55 24.97
N GLU A 654 -9.35 -13.56 24.20
CA GLU A 654 -7.94 -13.14 24.13
C GLU A 654 -7.51 -12.39 25.41
N THR A 655 -8.46 -11.71 26.07
CA THR A 655 -8.31 -11.06 27.38
C THR A 655 -9.50 -11.41 28.28
N ALA A 656 -9.32 -11.47 29.60
CA ALA A 656 -10.45 -11.76 30.51
C ALA A 656 -11.34 -10.54 30.71
N ILE A 657 -10.74 -9.35 30.77
CA ILE A 657 -11.43 -8.09 31.03
C ILE A 657 -11.05 -7.07 29.95
N GLY A 658 -12.05 -6.43 29.38
CA GLY A 658 -11.89 -5.29 28.48
C GLY A 658 -12.53 -4.05 29.07
N ILE A 659 -11.81 -2.94 29.16
CA ILE A 659 -12.37 -1.63 29.51
C ILE A 659 -12.79 -0.94 28.22
N GLY A 660 -14.05 -0.50 28.15
CA GLY A 660 -14.62 0.14 26.96
C GLY A 660 -16.07 0.56 27.16
N PHE A 661 -16.78 0.88 26.09
CA PHE A 661 -18.20 1.21 26.19
C PHE A 661 -19.07 -0.03 26.23
N LEU A 662 -20.02 -0.07 27.16
CA LEU A 662 -20.85 -1.24 27.43
C LEU A 662 -21.72 -1.66 26.24
N HIS A 663 -22.11 -0.72 25.37
CA HIS A 663 -22.89 -1.05 24.16
C HIS A 663 -22.14 -1.97 23.19
N ASP A 664 -20.80 -1.88 23.12
CA ASP A 664 -19.99 -2.78 22.30
C ASP A 664 -20.05 -4.22 22.83
N TYR A 665 -20.06 -4.38 24.16
CA TYR A 665 -20.18 -5.69 24.79
C TYR A 665 -21.60 -6.26 24.69
N SER A 666 -22.65 -5.41 24.70
CA SER A 666 -24.03 -5.85 24.45
C SER A 666 -24.14 -6.49 23.07
N LEU A 667 -23.49 -5.89 22.07
CA LEU A 667 -23.45 -6.41 20.71
C LEU A 667 -22.75 -7.77 20.63
N GLU A 668 -21.54 -7.87 21.18
CA GLU A 668 -20.79 -9.14 21.17
C GLU A 668 -21.53 -10.24 21.95
N LYS A 669 -22.20 -9.89 23.06
CA LYS A 669 -23.01 -10.82 23.85
C LYS A 669 -24.21 -11.34 23.08
N GLU A 670 -24.92 -10.47 22.34
CA GLU A 670 -26.02 -10.90 21.48
C GLU A 670 -25.53 -11.85 20.37
N GLN A 671 -24.31 -11.67 19.89
CA GLN A 671 -23.66 -12.58 18.93
C GLN A 671 -23.23 -13.92 19.56
N GLY A 672 -23.51 -14.15 20.85
CA GLY A 672 -23.24 -15.40 21.55
C GLY A 672 -21.91 -15.44 22.30
N ALA A 673 -21.19 -14.33 22.39
CA ALA A 673 -19.96 -14.29 23.18
C ALA A 673 -20.28 -14.45 24.69
N PRO A 674 -19.44 -15.18 25.46
CA PRO A 674 -19.67 -15.47 26.87
C PRO A 674 -19.32 -14.27 27.78
N LEU A 675 -19.97 -13.13 27.52
CA LEU A 675 -19.67 -11.85 28.15
C LEU A 675 -20.69 -11.46 29.22
N GLU A 676 -20.19 -10.87 30.30
CA GLU A 676 -20.97 -10.13 31.28
C GLU A 676 -20.53 -8.66 31.28
N LEU A 677 -21.50 -7.75 31.32
CA LEU A 677 -21.29 -6.31 31.25
C LEU A 677 -21.35 -5.75 32.65
N ILE A 678 -20.32 -5.02 33.07
CA ILE A 678 -20.22 -4.47 34.41
C ILE A 678 -20.23 -2.94 34.35
N SER A 679 -21.27 -2.35 34.93
CA SER A 679 -21.32 -0.93 35.30
C SER A 679 -20.71 -0.78 36.71
N PRO A 680 -19.56 -0.11 36.87
CA PRO A 680 -18.81 -0.19 38.12
C PRO A 680 -19.47 0.50 39.32
N CYS A 681 -19.28 -0.10 40.51
CA CYS A 681 -19.99 0.29 41.73
C CYS A 681 -19.70 1.73 42.23
N GLU A 682 -18.52 2.27 41.95
CA GLU A 682 -18.15 3.66 42.27
C GLU A 682 -18.96 4.67 41.46
N GLY A 683 -19.53 4.23 40.34
CA GLY A 683 -20.10 5.05 39.29
C GLY A 683 -19.16 5.14 38.10
N THR A 684 -19.69 5.57 36.97
CA THR A 684 -18.94 5.62 35.71
C THR A 684 -19.27 6.84 34.87
N GLY A 685 -18.34 7.22 34.00
CA GLY A 685 -18.55 8.25 33.01
C GLY A 685 -19.30 7.72 31.79
N TYR A 686 -19.57 8.63 30.89
CA TYR A 686 -20.22 8.34 29.63
C TYR A 686 -19.62 9.25 28.56
N GLU A 687 -19.74 8.82 27.30
CA GLU A 687 -19.50 9.68 26.16
C GLU A 687 -20.80 10.21 25.58
N ILE A 688 -20.69 11.34 24.91
CA ILE A 688 -21.69 11.80 23.95
C ILE A 688 -21.09 11.58 22.56
N GLY A 689 -21.81 10.87 21.70
CA GLY A 689 -21.50 10.74 20.27
C GLY A 689 -21.78 12.05 19.56
N GLY A 690 -20.78 12.70 18.97
CA GLY A 690 -20.95 14.01 18.34
C GLY A 690 -21.17 13.95 16.82
N VAL A 691 -21.83 14.96 16.26
CA VAL A 691 -21.74 15.30 14.84
C VAL A 691 -21.34 16.76 14.67
N SER A 692 -20.39 17.05 13.79
CA SER A 692 -19.84 18.38 13.54
C SER A 692 -19.57 18.63 12.06
N ILE A 693 -19.79 19.85 11.57
CA ILE A 693 -19.41 20.25 10.22
C ILE A 693 -17.98 20.81 10.25
N LEU A 694 -17.11 20.34 9.36
CA LEU A 694 -15.74 20.84 9.28
C LEU A 694 -15.71 22.23 8.63
N LYS A 695 -14.93 23.14 9.21
CA LYS A 695 -14.74 24.48 8.64
C LYS A 695 -14.05 24.38 7.29
N GLY A 696 -14.67 24.96 6.26
CA GLY A 696 -14.19 24.86 4.88
C GLY A 696 -14.64 23.58 4.16
N ALA A 697 -15.66 22.87 4.69
CA ALA A 697 -16.32 21.76 4.00
C ALA A 697 -16.67 22.15 2.55
N ARG A 698 -16.33 21.26 1.60
CA ARG A 698 -16.51 21.51 0.16
C ARG A 698 -17.97 21.40 -0.26
N ASN A 699 -18.74 20.57 0.45
CA ASN A 699 -20.15 20.28 0.18
C ASN A 699 -21.04 20.69 1.36
N LEU A 700 -21.04 21.99 1.69
CA LEU A 700 -21.68 22.51 2.90
C LEU A 700 -23.19 22.19 2.99
N ASP A 701 -23.93 22.25 1.89
CA ASP A 701 -25.37 21.98 1.92
C ASP A 701 -25.67 20.51 2.22
N ASN A 702 -24.91 19.59 1.62
CA ASN A 702 -24.99 18.17 1.94
C ASN A 702 -24.53 17.88 3.38
N ALA A 703 -23.55 18.63 3.89
CA ALA A 703 -23.08 18.51 5.27
C ALA A 703 -24.17 18.88 6.28
N LYS A 704 -24.88 20.00 6.05
CA LYS A 704 -26.03 20.42 6.85
C LYS A 704 -27.16 19.39 6.80
N LEU A 705 -27.49 18.92 5.60
CA LEU A 705 -28.51 17.90 5.39
C LEU A 705 -28.16 16.59 6.12
N PHE A 706 -26.88 16.21 6.15
CA PHE A 706 -26.42 15.04 6.88
C PHE A 706 -26.51 15.22 8.39
N VAL A 707 -26.19 16.40 8.94
CA VAL A 707 -26.42 16.70 10.37
C VAL A 707 -27.90 16.56 10.72
N ASP A 708 -28.79 17.07 9.87
CA ASP A 708 -30.24 16.95 10.07
C ASP A 708 -30.70 15.50 10.02
N TRP A 709 -30.17 14.73 9.06
CA TRP A 709 -30.43 13.32 8.92
C TRP A 709 -30.06 12.55 10.19
N VAL A 710 -28.81 12.63 10.65
CA VAL A 710 -28.34 11.81 11.78
C VAL A 710 -28.96 12.18 13.14
N LEU A 711 -29.55 13.39 13.25
CA LEU A 711 -30.32 13.81 14.42
C LEU A 711 -31.80 13.42 14.34
N SER A 712 -32.27 12.97 13.18
CA SER A 712 -33.65 12.53 13.00
C SER A 712 -33.95 11.20 13.71
N LYS A 713 -35.22 10.99 14.05
CA LYS A 713 -35.73 9.72 14.58
C LYS A 713 -35.30 8.52 13.72
N GLU A 714 -35.46 8.66 12.41
CA GLU A 714 -35.21 7.58 11.44
C GLU A 714 -33.75 7.12 11.44
N ALA A 715 -32.80 8.05 11.42
CA ALA A 715 -31.37 7.73 11.42
C ALA A 715 -30.93 7.12 12.76
N GLN A 716 -31.35 7.71 13.89
CA GLN A 716 -30.98 7.16 15.20
C GLN A 716 -31.52 5.74 15.42
N GLU A 717 -32.70 5.41 14.89
CA GLU A 717 -33.19 4.02 14.89
C GLU A 717 -32.43 3.11 13.92
N LEU A 718 -32.00 3.63 12.76
CA LEU A 718 -31.20 2.89 11.79
C LEU A 718 -29.89 2.39 12.42
N ALA A 719 -29.28 3.19 13.30
CA ALA A 719 -28.04 2.84 13.98
C ALA A 719 -28.11 1.49 14.71
N TRP A 720 -29.25 1.12 15.30
CA TRP A 720 -29.41 -0.19 15.95
C TRP A 720 -30.09 -1.23 15.06
N LYS A 721 -31.05 -0.83 14.20
CA LYS A 721 -31.77 -1.75 13.31
C LYS A 721 -30.88 -2.35 12.22
N GLN A 722 -29.93 -1.57 11.71
CA GLN A 722 -29.04 -1.99 10.63
C GLN A 722 -27.55 -1.73 10.94
N GLY A 723 -27.26 -0.68 11.71
CA GLY A 723 -25.90 -0.30 12.08
C GLY A 723 -25.27 -1.12 13.21
N LYS A 724 -26.02 -2.07 13.81
CA LYS A 724 -25.58 -2.93 14.91
C LYS A 724 -24.99 -2.17 16.10
N SER A 725 -25.50 -0.97 16.40
CA SER A 725 -25.06 -0.14 17.52
C SER A 725 -26.14 -0.07 18.60
N TYR A 726 -25.80 -0.39 19.86
CA TYR A 726 -26.74 -0.35 20.99
C TYR A 726 -26.50 0.81 21.94
N GLN A 727 -26.05 1.93 21.39
CA GLN A 727 -25.91 3.18 22.11
C GLN A 727 -27.29 3.71 22.56
N ILE A 728 -27.30 4.59 23.55
CA ILE A 728 -28.52 5.24 24.02
C ILE A 728 -28.78 6.43 23.10
N LEU A 729 -29.96 6.46 22.48
CA LEU A 729 -30.32 7.48 21.50
C LEU A 729 -30.61 8.82 22.19
N THR A 730 -30.16 9.93 21.60
CA THR A 730 -30.43 11.27 22.17
C THR A 730 -31.77 11.85 21.70
N ASN A 731 -32.33 11.36 20.60
CA ASN A 731 -33.63 11.79 20.11
C ASN A 731 -34.75 11.16 20.96
N THR A 732 -35.50 11.98 21.69
CA THR A 732 -36.52 11.53 22.64
C THR A 732 -37.76 10.90 21.98
N THR A 733 -37.87 11.00 20.65
CA THR A 733 -38.98 10.41 19.88
C THR A 733 -38.62 9.07 19.23
N ALA A 734 -37.34 8.67 19.27
CA ALA A 734 -36.82 7.45 18.66
C ALA A 734 -36.97 6.23 19.57
N ASP A 735 -37.26 5.07 18.95
CA ASP A 735 -37.35 3.81 19.66
C ASP A 735 -35.95 3.23 19.89
N THR A 736 -35.61 2.92 21.15
CA THR A 736 -34.31 2.36 21.52
C THR A 736 -34.28 0.83 21.40
N SER A 737 -33.11 0.26 21.11
CA SER A 737 -32.94 -1.20 21.05
C SER A 737 -33.24 -1.85 22.41
N PRO A 738 -33.89 -3.03 22.45
CA PRO A 738 -34.03 -3.82 23.69
C PRO A 738 -32.71 -4.20 24.35
N ASN A 739 -31.61 -4.24 23.58
CA ASN A 739 -30.27 -4.58 24.05
C ASN A 739 -29.45 -3.33 24.48
N SER A 740 -30.04 -2.13 24.37
CA SER A 740 -29.46 -0.89 24.87
C SER A 740 -29.60 -0.78 26.39
N LEU A 741 -28.64 -0.12 27.02
CA LEU A 741 -28.74 0.20 28.44
C LEU A 741 -29.73 1.35 28.67
N LYS A 742 -30.35 1.39 29.85
CA LYS A 742 -31.20 2.51 30.25
C LYS A 742 -30.43 3.45 31.16
N LEU A 743 -30.49 4.75 30.86
CA LEU A 743 -29.81 5.79 31.65
C LEU A 743 -30.21 5.74 33.13
N ASP A 744 -31.49 5.51 33.43
CA ASP A 744 -32.04 5.52 34.79
C ASP A 744 -31.55 4.34 35.66
N ASP A 745 -31.07 3.27 35.05
CA ASP A 745 -30.58 2.07 35.75
C ASP A 745 -29.08 2.17 36.10
N LEU A 746 -28.42 3.29 35.74
CA LEU A 746 -26.96 3.44 35.80
C LEU A 746 -26.52 4.50 36.82
N LYS A 747 -25.49 4.17 37.60
CA LYS A 747 -24.81 5.13 38.47
C LYS A 747 -23.79 5.92 37.65
N LEU A 748 -24.22 7.04 37.07
CA LEU A 748 -23.35 7.92 36.29
C LEU A 748 -22.77 9.05 37.14
N ILE A 749 -21.52 9.42 36.87
CA ILE A 749 -20.94 10.64 37.42
C ILE A 749 -21.55 11.87 36.72
N ASN A 750 -21.57 13.01 37.42
CA ASN A 750 -21.85 14.29 36.77
C ASN A 750 -20.62 14.69 35.94
N TYR A 751 -20.54 14.18 34.72
CA TYR A 751 -19.39 14.34 33.86
C TYR A 751 -19.27 15.80 33.38
N ASP A 752 -18.20 16.48 33.79
CA ASP A 752 -17.87 17.86 33.43
C ASP A 752 -17.27 17.92 32.02
N MET A 753 -18.15 17.95 31.03
CA MET A 753 -17.80 18.05 29.60
C MET A 753 -17.09 19.36 29.26
N ASP A 754 -17.32 20.45 30.01
CA ASP A 754 -16.69 21.75 29.75
C ASP A 754 -15.22 21.74 30.18
N LYS A 755 -14.90 21.19 31.36
CA LYS A 755 -13.51 21.05 31.83
C LYS A 755 -12.75 20.00 31.04
N TYR A 756 -13.28 18.77 30.95
CA TYR A 756 -12.57 17.64 30.35
C TYR A 756 -12.68 17.60 28.81
N GLY A 757 -13.61 18.36 28.23
CA GLY A 757 -13.66 18.63 26.78
C GLY A 757 -12.73 19.77 26.35
N SER A 758 -11.99 20.41 27.27
CA SER A 758 -11.06 21.48 26.94
C SER A 758 -9.72 20.97 26.40
N THR A 759 -9.17 21.72 25.43
CA THR A 759 -7.88 21.43 24.81
C THR A 759 -6.73 21.33 25.82
N GLU A 760 -6.72 22.22 26.82
CA GLU A 760 -5.68 22.32 27.83
C GLU A 760 -5.67 21.10 28.76
N VAL A 761 -6.83 20.78 29.36
CA VAL A 761 -6.98 19.65 30.28
C VAL A 761 -6.72 18.33 29.56
N ARG A 762 -7.25 18.16 28.34
CA ARG A 762 -7.03 16.94 27.56
C ARG A 762 -5.55 16.70 27.28
N LYS A 763 -4.83 17.71 26.82
CA LYS A 763 -3.38 17.61 26.57
C LYS A 763 -2.62 17.33 27.86
N ALA A 764 -2.95 18.02 28.94
CA ALA A 764 -2.30 17.83 30.24
C ALA A 764 -2.46 16.40 30.76
N LEU A 765 -3.69 15.86 30.78
CA LEU A 765 -3.97 14.51 31.25
C LEU A 765 -3.29 13.43 30.38
N ILE A 766 -3.36 13.56 29.05
CA ILE A 766 -2.72 12.59 28.15
C ILE A 766 -1.20 12.63 28.31
N ASN A 767 -0.60 13.81 28.37
CA ASN A 767 0.85 13.94 28.55
C ASN A 767 1.29 13.35 29.89
N LYS A 768 0.58 13.68 30.98
CA LYS A 768 0.83 13.09 32.30
C LYS A 768 0.69 11.57 32.25
N TRP A 769 -0.29 11.04 31.53
CA TRP A 769 -0.52 9.60 31.42
C TRP A 769 0.62 8.90 30.67
N VAL A 770 1.08 9.50 29.57
CA VAL A 770 2.23 9.00 28.82
C VAL A 770 3.48 8.99 29.71
N SER A 771 3.76 10.08 30.42
CA SER A 771 4.98 10.20 31.23
C SER A 771 4.97 9.32 32.48
N GLU A 772 3.85 9.24 33.20
CA GLU A 772 3.79 8.61 34.51
C GLU A 772 3.26 7.18 34.51
N VAL A 773 2.45 6.79 33.52
CA VAL A 773 1.80 5.48 33.48
C VAL A 773 2.38 4.62 32.38
N LYS A 774 2.40 5.13 31.14
CA LYS A 774 2.86 4.33 29.98
C LYS A 774 4.38 4.17 29.94
N MET A 775 5.12 5.24 30.21
CA MET A 775 6.58 5.29 30.17
C MET A 775 7.20 5.30 31.58
N GLY A 776 6.38 5.49 32.62
CA GLY A 776 6.81 5.42 34.01
C GLY A 776 7.17 3.97 34.37
N LYS A 777 8.40 3.76 34.84
CA LYS A 777 8.88 2.44 35.28
C LYS A 777 8.35 2.07 36.65
#